data_AF-A0A2G9SQQ2-F1
#
_entry.id   AF-A0A2G9SQQ2-F1
#
_cell.length_a   1.000
_cell.length_b   1.000
_cell.length_c   1.000
_cell.angle_alpha   90.00
_cell.angle_beta   90.00
_cell.angle_gamma   90.00
#
_symmetry.space_group_name_H-M   'P 1'
#
loop_
_entity.id
_entity.type
_entity.pdbx_description
1 polymer ?
#
loop_
_entity_poly.entity_id
_entity_poly.type
_entity_poly.pdbx_seq_one_letter_code
_entity_poly.pdbx_strand_id
1 'polypeptide(L)'
;MQNLSTVSTRKALILIGCSIAFSIVLACIPLFNFLGYEFALAMAATLPLGLGLFWLSEQQMRKRFITTSLALALPPLIMLLATLFVKNCAYLEGLGFYGLAVGFGAVFAISVALVIESLPLRAKKTLFVLIYFALLLIAPLYRFYTSPQVYFFNHIFGFFAGSIYDDAIEIEPRYLFFRLETLAISGALLTWRFRSSMRPSLLRILLLSLLSAAIFLWLQSEELGITSSRHAIMRKLVPIDSAKLWYASPTLSEKERTYLRRHIELELSDLQRMMELDSVPPIYIFIYPDAETKKRFTGLDKTEIARVWMNEIHITQRNIDAVLRHELVHILMKPFGDKWLGLSRSIGLLEGIAMALETPSFEWTLDEMSANFFDHRPDFNPKALFNPLGFWTGLSATSYTLSGSFVKYLLKTHGMDAFKRVYATADFEEVYGQSLDELLIAWLEHLNTVVVPPQINPYYKQVFERKTIFQIECPHSIARLLKKCAKMHQQGQYEQASQIAAQVLKMSGGTNAEAAQRYLSARLMLAHQGKAYFEEIFAGADSLLQEVERPERAWFTLANAMLWSKAAPIDSAQQILERLYRSHLSFEFDVAIATRLKWIEFGLEREKLSLLLTAAEKNAFYQAVLDTSTDHKLKSFLRLLQAEHTFEQKDFSQTLELLGDAQPLNQRDLDLRTEMMRLQSWLWTGRIDSAMVSAERAKQLAFQFANSKAKRVYIDHLLNMHSQYLEFARQ
;
A
#
# COMPACT_ATOMS: atom_id res chain seq x y z
N MET A 1 -42.76 2.17 -30.22
CA MET A 1 -42.35 3.25 -31.15
C MET A 1 -42.96 4.63 -30.84
N GLN A 2 -44.10 4.77 -30.14
CA GLN A 2 -44.71 6.08 -29.84
C GLN A 2 -43.97 6.96 -28.80
N ASN A 3 -43.09 6.42 -27.94
CA ASN A 3 -42.32 7.23 -26.99
C ASN A 3 -41.07 7.89 -27.62
N LEU A 4 -40.52 7.33 -28.70
CA LEU A 4 -39.32 7.85 -29.37
C LEU A 4 -39.57 9.17 -30.11
N SER A 5 -40.81 9.42 -30.58
CA SER A 5 -41.18 10.68 -31.25
C SER A 5 -41.10 11.91 -30.32
N THR A 6 -41.13 11.70 -29.00
CA THR A 6 -41.05 12.77 -27.99
C THR A 6 -39.62 13.20 -27.64
N VAL A 7 -38.62 12.38 -27.98
CA VAL A 7 -37.17 12.60 -27.71
C VAL A 7 -36.45 13.26 -28.90
N SER A 8 -37.15 13.53 -30.00
CA SER A 8 -36.60 13.91 -31.32
C SER A 8 -35.84 15.25 -31.42
N THR A 9 -35.53 15.93 -30.31
CA THR A 9 -34.73 17.15 -30.37
C THR A 9 -33.25 16.81 -30.57
N ARG A 10 -32.59 17.49 -31.51
CA ARG A 10 -31.15 17.33 -31.80
C ARG A 10 -30.29 17.33 -30.53
N LYS A 11 -30.63 18.15 -29.55
CA LYS A 11 -29.90 18.27 -28.27
C LYS A 11 -30.05 17.03 -27.38
N ALA A 12 -31.25 16.45 -27.30
CA ALA A 12 -31.49 15.23 -26.52
C ALA A 12 -30.75 14.04 -27.12
N LEU A 13 -30.79 13.91 -28.45
CA LEU A 13 -30.05 12.88 -29.19
C LEU A 13 -28.53 13.01 -29.02
N ILE A 14 -27.99 14.24 -29.01
CA ILE A 14 -26.56 14.47 -28.76
C ILE A 14 -26.17 14.01 -27.35
N LEU A 15 -26.92 14.38 -26.31
CA LEU A 15 -26.59 13.99 -24.93
C LEU A 15 -26.61 12.47 -24.76
N ILE A 16 -27.69 11.82 -25.23
CA ILE A 16 -27.84 10.37 -25.15
C ILE A 16 -26.77 9.67 -26.01
N GLY A 17 -26.53 10.16 -27.23
CA GLY A 17 -25.49 9.62 -28.10
C GLY A 17 -24.10 9.72 -27.50
N CYS A 18 -23.75 10.87 -26.90
CA CYS A 18 -22.48 11.04 -26.20
C CYS A 18 -22.35 10.13 -24.98
N SER A 19 -23.41 9.92 -24.18
CA SER A 19 -23.34 9.04 -23.01
C SER A 19 -23.18 7.58 -23.41
N ILE A 20 -23.86 7.14 -24.48
CA ILE A 20 -23.70 5.81 -25.08
C ILE A 20 -22.27 5.64 -25.61
N ALA A 21 -21.81 6.56 -26.46
CA ALA A 21 -20.49 6.49 -27.08
C ALA A 21 -19.37 6.46 -26.02
N PHE A 22 -19.47 7.31 -25.00
CA PHE A 22 -18.48 7.32 -23.92
C PHE A 22 -18.50 6.03 -23.10
N SER A 23 -19.69 5.45 -22.84
CA SER A 23 -19.80 4.15 -22.16
C SER A 23 -19.13 3.03 -22.98
N ILE A 24 -19.30 3.02 -24.30
CA ILE A 24 -18.66 2.05 -25.20
C ILE A 24 -17.14 2.22 -25.21
N VAL A 25 -16.64 3.45 -25.26
CA VAL A 25 -15.19 3.72 -25.20
C VAL A 25 -14.61 3.22 -23.87
N LEU A 26 -15.26 3.53 -22.74
CA LEU A 26 -14.84 3.03 -21.43
C LEU A 26 -14.90 1.50 -21.35
N ALA A 27 -15.88 0.86 -21.99
CA ALA A 27 -15.99 -0.60 -22.07
C ALA A 27 -14.76 -1.27 -22.73
N CYS A 28 -13.98 -0.52 -23.51
CA CYS A 28 -12.76 -1.02 -24.17
C CYS A 28 -11.47 -0.76 -23.39
N ILE A 29 -11.51 -0.04 -22.27
CA ILE A 29 -10.32 0.33 -21.49
C ILE A 29 -10.25 -0.55 -20.23
N PRO A 30 -9.15 -1.24 -19.94
CA PRO A 30 -8.99 -2.01 -18.70
C PRO A 30 -9.32 -1.19 -17.45
N LEU A 31 -9.90 -1.83 -16.43
CA LEU A 31 -10.51 -1.25 -15.21
C LEU A 31 -11.82 -0.46 -15.44
N PHE A 32 -11.99 0.20 -16.58
CA PHE A 32 -13.26 0.86 -16.94
C PHE A 32 -14.23 -0.08 -17.67
N ASN A 33 -13.76 -1.25 -18.08
CA ASN A 33 -14.44 -2.20 -18.95
C ASN A 33 -15.57 -3.00 -18.29
N PHE A 34 -15.90 -2.73 -17.04
CA PHE A 34 -17.05 -3.28 -16.34
C PHE A 34 -17.72 -2.19 -15.48
N LEU A 35 -18.99 -2.38 -15.13
CA LEU A 35 -19.68 -1.48 -14.21
C LEU A 35 -19.05 -1.61 -12.82
N GLY A 36 -18.14 -0.70 -12.49
CA GLY A 36 -17.39 -0.61 -11.25
C GLY A 36 -17.19 0.84 -10.80
N TYR A 37 -16.25 1.03 -9.87
CA TYR A 37 -15.94 2.33 -9.28
C TYR A 37 -15.40 3.32 -10.33
N GLU A 38 -14.44 2.89 -11.14
CA GLU A 38 -13.73 3.69 -12.15
C GLU A 38 -14.69 4.19 -13.24
N PHE A 39 -15.52 3.28 -13.76
CA PHE A 39 -16.56 3.61 -14.72
C PHE A 39 -17.54 4.65 -14.15
N ALA A 40 -18.03 4.43 -12.92
CA ALA A 40 -18.94 5.34 -12.26
C ALA A 40 -18.31 6.73 -12.05
N LEU A 41 -17.04 6.79 -11.66
CA LEU A 41 -16.29 8.04 -11.46
C LEU A 41 -16.14 8.81 -12.78
N ALA A 42 -15.73 8.15 -13.86
CA ALA A 42 -15.58 8.77 -15.18
C ALA A 42 -16.92 9.32 -15.72
N MET A 43 -18.00 8.53 -15.57
CA MET A 43 -19.34 8.97 -15.93
C MET A 43 -19.84 10.13 -15.06
N ALA A 44 -19.50 10.15 -13.77
CA ALA A 44 -19.92 11.20 -12.85
C ALA A 44 -19.23 12.54 -13.11
N ALA A 45 -18.03 12.54 -13.69
CA ALA A 45 -17.37 13.77 -14.12
C ALA A 45 -18.04 14.42 -15.34
N THR A 46 -18.64 13.62 -16.24
CA THR A 46 -19.07 14.06 -17.58
C THR A 46 -20.58 14.15 -17.77
N LEU A 47 -21.34 13.15 -17.31
CA LEU A 47 -22.78 13.07 -17.55
C LEU A 47 -23.59 14.14 -16.79
N PRO A 48 -23.29 14.47 -15.51
CA PRO A 48 -23.94 15.58 -14.82
C PRO A 48 -23.75 16.93 -15.51
N LEU A 49 -22.57 17.20 -16.10
CA LEU A 49 -22.31 18.40 -16.91
C LEU A 49 -23.26 18.47 -18.11
N GLY A 50 -23.34 17.36 -18.87
CA GLY A 50 -24.22 17.26 -20.03
C GLY A 50 -25.70 17.44 -19.67
N LEU A 51 -26.14 16.86 -18.55
CA LEU A 51 -27.50 17.01 -18.03
C LEU A 51 -27.81 18.46 -17.64
N GLY A 52 -26.94 19.14 -16.88
CA GLY A 52 -27.15 20.53 -16.52
C GLY A 52 -27.23 21.46 -17.74
N LEU A 53 -26.34 21.28 -18.72
CA LEU A 53 -26.37 22.02 -19.98
C LEU A 53 -27.64 21.75 -20.80
N PHE A 54 -28.12 20.51 -20.80
CA PHE A 54 -29.36 20.13 -21.47
C PHE A 54 -30.57 20.78 -20.79
N TRP A 55 -30.65 20.76 -19.47
CA TRP A 55 -31.72 21.41 -18.71
C TRP A 55 -31.76 22.93 -18.95
N LEU A 56 -30.61 23.60 -19.07
CA LEU A 56 -30.55 25.00 -19.48
C LEU A 56 -31.01 25.27 -20.93
N SER A 57 -31.05 24.24 -21.78
CA SER A 57 -31.25 24.36 -23.23
C SER A 57 -32.63 23.93 -23.73
N GLU A 58 -33.38 23.18 -22.92
CA GLU A 58 -34.70 22.64 -23.21
C GLU A 58 -35.66 23.16 -22.16
N GLN A 59 -36.85 23.62 -22.53
CA GLN A 59 -37.84 24.21 -21.61
C GLN A 59 -39.00 23.23 -21.32
N GLN A 60 -39.21 22.24 -22.18
CA GLN A 60 -40.31 21.30 -22.02
C GLN A 60 -39.99 20.26 -20.93
N MET A 61 -40.71 20.33 -19.80
CA MET A 61 -40.50 19.44 -18.64
C MET A 61 -40.56 17.95 -19.00
N ARG A 62 -41.53 17.53 -19.82
CA ARG A 62 -41.63 16.11 -20.26
C ARG A 62 -40.35 15.63 -20.96
N LYS A 63 -39.75 16.47 -21.82
CA LYS A 63 -38.50 16.15 -22.52
C LYS A 63 -37.31 16.13 -21.58
N ARG A 64 -37.25 17.07 -20.63
CA ARG A 64 -36.24 17.11 -19.56
C ARG A 64 -36.20 15.78 -18.80
N PHE A 65 -37.34 15.31 -18.33
CA PHE A 65 -37.44 14.06 -17.58
C PHE A 65 -37.10 12.83 -18.44
N ILE A 66 -37.73 12.66 -19.60
CA ILE A 66 -37.48 11.47 -20.45
C ILE A 66 -36.00 11.38 -20.85
N THR A 67 -35.41 12.49 -21.30
CA THR A 67 -34.00 12.51 -21.72
C THR A 67 -33.07 12.21 -20.55
N THR A 68 -33.34 12.78 -19.37
CA THR A 68 -32.55 12.52 -18.16
C THR A 68 -32.62 11.04 -17.76
N SER A 69 -33.83 10.46 -17.73
CA SER A 69 -34.03 9.04 -17.41
C SER A 69 -33.30 8.13 -18.40
N LEU A 70 -33.39 8.40 -19.70
CA LEU A 70 -32.68 7.62 -20.73
C LEU A 70 -31.16 7.76 -20.59
N ALA A 71 -30.67 9.00 -20.46
CA ALA A 71 -29.23 9.26 -20.36
C ALA A 71 -28.60 8.62 -19.11
N LEU A 72 -29.34 8.53 -18.00
CA LEU A 72 -28.89 7.85 -16.78
C LEU A 72 -29.03 6.32 -16.84
N ALA A 73 -30.04 5.78 -17.50
CA ALA A 73 -30.31 4.34 -17.55
C ALA A 73 -29.47 3.59 -18.60
N LEU A 74 -29.11 4.24 -19.70
CA LEU A 74 -28.40 3.58 -20.81
C LEU A 74 -26.95 3.14 -20.45
N PRO A 75 -26.12 3.95 -19.76
CA PRO A 75 -24.77 3.53 -19.40
C PRO A 75 -24.69 2.20 -18.62
N PRO A 76 -25.43 1.99 -17.52
CA PRO A 76 -25.39 0.70 -16.82
C PRO A 76 -25.95 -0.44 -17.70
N LEU A 77 -26.95 -0.21 -18.55
CA LEU A 77 -27.44 -1.23 -19.49
C LEU A 77 -26.37 -1.65 -20.52
N ILE A 78 -25.57 -0.69 -21.02
CA ILE A 78 -24.44 -0.99 -21.90
C ILE A 78 -23.40 -1.84 -21.15
N MET A 79 -23.11 -1.48 -19.89
CA MET A 79 -22.16 -2.26 -19.10
C MET A 79 -22.70 -3.63 -18.71
N LEU A 80 -24.03 -3.81 -18.61
CA LEU A 80 -24.65 -5.12 -18.48
C LEU A 80 -24.40 -5.96 -19.73
N LEU A 81 -24.56 -5.40 -20.92
CA LEU A 81 -24.23 -6.09 -22.18
C LEU A 81 -22.73 -6.40 -22.28
N ALA A 82 -21.87 -5.50 -21.80
CA ALA A 82 -20.42 -5.72 -21.75
C ALA A 82 -20.03 -6.94 -20.89
N THR A 83 -20.89 -7.36 -19.94
CA THR A 83 -20.63 -8.58 -19.13
C THR A 83 -20.57 -9.87 -19.95
N LEU A 84 -21.08 -9.85 -21.19
CA LEU A 84 -20.96 -10.97 -22.12
C LEU A 84 -19.52 -11.15 -22.65
N PHE A 85 -18.70 -10.11 -22.57
CA PHE A 85 -17.32 -10.09 -23.08
C PHE A 85 -16.28 -9.98 -21.95
N VAL A 86 -16.63 -9.27 -20.88
CA VAL A 86 -15.74 -9.03 -19.73
C VAL A 86 -16.44 -9.45 -18.44
N LYS A 87 -15.81 -10.34 -17.67
CA LYS A 87 -16.36 -10.80 -16.39
C LYS A 87 -16.50 -9.64 -15.40
N ASN A 88 -17.72 -9.37 -14.95
CA ASN A 88 -18.00 -8.41 -13.87
C ASN A 88 -18.39 -9.16 -12.59
N CYS A 89 -17.52 -9.16 -11.58
CA CYS A 89 -17.74 -9.88 -10.33
C CYS A 89 -18.61 -9.12 -9.30
N ALA A 90 -18.97 -7.86 -9.55
CA ALA A 90 -19.64 -7.01 -8.57
C ALA A 90 -20.61 -5.98 -9.20
N TYR A 91 -21.39 -6.40 -10.21
CA TYR A 91 -22.27 -5.50 -10.97
C TYR A 91 -23.26 -4.69 -10.10
N LEU A 92 -23.89 -5.32 -9.09
CA LEU A 92 -24.84 -4.65 -8.19
C LEU A 92 -24.18 -3.55 -7.35
N GLU A 93 -22.93 -3.77 -6.94
CA GLU A 93 -22.16 -2.76 -6.23
C GLU A 93 -21.72 -1.64 -7.18
N GLY A 94 -21.35 -1.98 -8.42
CA GLY A 94 -21.14 -1.01 -9.49
C GLY A 94 -22.36 -0.13 -9.74
N LEU A 95 -23.58 -0.68 -9.69
CA LEU A 95 -24.82 0.09 -9.70
C LEU A 95 -24.94 1.01 -8.48
N GLY A 96 -24.53 0.56 -7.30
CA GLY A 96 -24.45 1.38 -6.09
C GLY A 96 -23.51 2.57 -6.27
N PHE A 97 -22.30 2.35 -6.77
CA PHE A 97 -21.35 3.42 -7.10
C PHE A 97 -21.90 4.34 -8.17
N TYR A 98 -22.51 3.82 -9.24
CA TYR A 98 -23.10 4.62 -10.30
C TYR A 98 -24.26 5.49 -9.79
N GLY A 99 -25.15 4.92 -8.98
CA GLY A 99 -26.25 5.66 -8.35
C GLY A 99 -25.74 6.76 -7.44
N LEU A 100 -24.80 6.45 -6.55
CA LEU A 100 -24.20 7.41 -5.64
C LEU A 100 -23.35 8.45 -6.34
N ALA A 101 -22.59 8.11 -7.38
CA ALA A 101 -21.72 9.03 -8.10
C ALA A 101 -22.53 9.86 -9.10
N VAL A 102 -23.05 9.21 -10.13
CA VAL A 102 -23.71 9.82 -11.28
C VAL A 102 -25.10 10.33 -10.92
N GLY A 103 -25.90 9.54 -10.19
CA GLY A 103 -27.28 9.90 -9.84
C GLY A 103 -27.35 11.15 -8.97
N PHE A 104 -26.65 11.17 -7.84
CA PHE A 104 -26.61 12.33 -6.95
C PHE A 104 -25.88 13.52 -7.59
N GLY A 105 -24.81 13.27 -8.38
CA GLY A 105 -24.14 14.31 -9.16
C GLY A 105 -25.08 14.98 -10.16
N ALA A 106 -25.95 14.22 -10.84
CA ALA A 106 -26.96 14.74 -11.74
C ALA A 106 -28.01 15.59 -11.01
N VAL A 107 -28.51 15.14 -9.86
CA VAL A 107 -29.44 15.93 -9.03
C VAL A 107 -28.81 17.28 -8.65
N PHE A 108 -27.56 17.26 -8.20
CA PHE A 108 -26.83 18.47 -7.85
C PHE A 108 -26.65 19.39 -9.06
N ALA A 109 -26.11 18.89 -10.18
CA ALA A 109 -25.88 19.68 -11.38
C ALA A 109 -27.17 20.29 -11.96
N ILE A 110 -28.27 19.53 -11.97
CA ILE A 110 -29.59 20.03 -12.41
C ILE A 110 -30.12 21.11 -11.47
N SER A 111 -29.95 20.97 -10.15
CA SER A 111 -30.38 21.99 -9.19
C SER A 111 -29.66 23.32 -9.40
N VAL A 112 -28.34 23.28 -9.64
CA VAL A 112 -27.52 24.46 -9.97
C VAL A 112 -27.97 25.08 -11.30
N ALA A 113 -28.16 24.25 -12.34
CA ALA A 113 -28.66 24.69 -13.64
C ALA A 113 -30.02 25.40 -13.52
N LEU A 114 -30.94 24.85 -12.74
CA LEU A 114 -32.26 25.45 -12.50
C LEU A 114 -32.18 26.80 -11.78
N VAL A 115 -31.29 26.95 -10.79
CA VAL A 115 -31.05 28.25 -10.14
C VAL A 115 -30.49 29.26 -11.14
N ILE A 116 -29.47 28.89 -11.92
CA ILE A 116 -28.90 29.76 -12.96
C ILE A 116 -29.95 30.14 -14.02
N GLU A 117 -30.84 29.21 -14.37
CA GLU A 117 -31.95 29.46 -15.29
C GLU A 117 -32.85 30.62 -14.82
N SER A 118 -33.04 30.78 -13.51
CA SER A 118 -33.83 31.88 -12.93
C SER A 118 -33.12 33.23 -12.84
N LEU A 119 -31.81 33.30 -13.11
CA LEU A 119 -31.06 34.54 -13.07
C LEU A 119 -31.28 35.37 -14.35
N PRO A 120 -31.30 36.71 -14.27
CA PRO A 120 -31.44 37.59 -15.44
C PRO A 120 -30.11 37.76 -16.19
N LEU A 121 -29.42 36.67 -16.53
CA LEU A 121 -28.12 36.67 -17.19
C LEU A 121 -28.24 36.19 -18.64
N ARG A 122 -27.44 36.76 -19.55
CA ARG A 122 -27.36 36.31 -20.95
C ARG A 122 -26.48 35.07 -21.11
N ALA A 123 -25.36 34.99 -20.38
CA ALA A 123 -24.35 33.93 -20.50
C ALA A 123 -24.55 32.75 -19.51
N LYS A 124 -25.79 32.25 -19.38
CA LYS A 124 -26.16 31.21 -18.38
C LYS A 124 -25.34 29.92 -18.50
N LYS A 125 -25.11 29.45 -19.73
CA LYS A 125 -24.34 28.22 -19.98
C LYS A 125 -22.88 28.38 -19.61
N THR A 126 -22.27 29.51 -19.96
CA THR A 126 -20.89 29.83 -19.59
C THR A 126 -20.74 29.88 -18.08
N LEU A 127 -21.67 30.55 -17.37
CA LEU A 127 -21.66 30.59 -15.91
C LEU A 127 -21.78 29.18 -15.30
N PHE A 128 -22.67 28.34 -15.82
CA PHE A 128 -22.82 26.96 -15.36
C PHE A 128 -21.53 26.15 -15.55
N VAL A 129 -20.90 26.24 -16.72
CA VAL A 129 -19.64 25.54 -17.02
C VAL A 129 -18.51 26.02 -16.09
N LEU A 130 -18.39 27.33 -15.87
CA LEU A 130 -17.39 27.89 -14.96
C LEU A 130 -17.60 27.42 -13.52
N ILE A 131 -18.83 27.46 -13.01
CA ILE A 131 -19.17 26.95 -11.67
C ILE A 131 -18.89 25.45 -11.58
N TYR A 132 -19.27 24.68 -12.60
CA TYR A 132 -19.06 23.23 -12.63
C TYR A 132 -17.58 22.88 -12.56
N PHE A 133 -16.73 23.48 -13.40
CA PHE A 133 -15.29 23.22 -13.38
C PHE A 133 -14.61 23.78 -12.13
N ALA A 134 -15.06 24.92 -11.60
CA ALA A 134 -14.57 25.45 -10.34
C ALA A 134 -14.83 24.45 -9.19
N LEU A 135 -16.05 23.92 -9.08
CA LEU A 135 -16.40 22.93 -8.07
C LEU A 135 -15.71 21.58 -8.30
N LEU A 136 -15.52 21.18 -9.57
CA LEU A 136 -14.88 19.92 -9.94
C LEU A 136 -13.39 19.91 -9.56
N LEU A 137 -12.67 21.03 -9.79
CA LEU A 137 -11.21 21.08 -9.71
C LEU A 137 -10.70 21.78 -8.46
N ILE A 138 -11.23 22.97 -8.13
CA ILE A 138 -10.62 23.82 -7.09
C ILE A 138 -10.74 23.16 -5.71
N ALA A 139 -11.90 22.61 -5.36
CA ALA A 139 -12.11 22.01 -4.05
C ALA A 139 -11.23 20.76 -3.81
N PRO A 140 -11.14 19.79 -4.74
CA PRO A 140 -10.21 18.67 -4.60
C PRO A 140 -8.74 19.11 -4.61
N LEU A 141 -8.33 20.04 -5.49
CA LEU A 141 -6.94 20.52 -5.54
C LEU A 141 -6.54 21.25 -4.26
N TYR A 142 -7.43 22.09 -3.71
CA TYR A 142 -7.20 22.75 -2.44
C TYR A 142 -7.01 21.75 -1.31
N ARG A 143 -7.87 20.73 -1.22
CA ARG A 143 -7.72 19.65 -0.23
C ARG A 143 -6.42 18.87 -0.47
N PHE A 144 -6.16 18.45 -1.70
CA PHE A 144 -4.91 17.79 -2.06
C PHE A 144 -3.68 18.61 -1.66
N TYR A 145 -3.73 19.94 -1.68
CA TYR A 145 -2.58 20.75 -1.26
C TYR A 145 -2.48 20.93 0.27
N THR A 146 -3.61 20.91 0.99
CA THR A 146 -3.69 21.37 2.39
C THR A 146 -3.98 20.29 3.43
N SER A 147 -4.39 19.09 3.01
CA SER A 147 -4.77 18.01 3.92
C SER A 147 -3.94 16.74 3.72
N PRO A 148 -3.82 15.89 4.77
CA PRO A 148 -3.10 14.62 4.69
C PRO A 148 -3.83 13.56 3.85
N GLN A 149 -5.14 13.72 3.63
CA GLN A 149 -5.93 12.79 2.83
C GLN A 149 -5.57 12.84 1.34
N VAL A 150 -5.51 11.67 0.72
CA VAL A 150 -5.47 11.51 -0.75
C VAL A 150 -6.84 11.18 -1.35
N TYR A 151 -7.82 10.83 -0.51
CA TYR A 151 -9.21 10.66 -0.93
C TYR A 151 -9.96 11.99 -0.93
N PHE A 152 -10.97 12.15 -1.79
CA PHE A 152 -11.78 13.37 -1.85
C PHE A 152 -13.27 13.07 -1.98
N PHE A 153 -14.09 13.86 -1.28
CA PHE A 153 -15.53 13.92 -1.53
C PHE A 153 -15.87 15.19 -2.31
N ASN A 154 -16.73 15.06 -3.32
CA ASN A 154 -17.13 16.17 -4.18
C ASN A 154 -18.60 16.04 -4.61
N HIS A 155 -19.36 17.13 -4.59
CA HIS A 155 -20.80 17.06 -4.88
C HIS A 155 -21.11 16.61 -6.31
N ILE A 156 -20.17 16.78 -7.25
CA ILE A 156 -20.27 16.31 -8.63
C ILE A 156 -20.00 14.80 -8.70
N PHE A 157 -18.75 14.36 -8.51
CA PHE A 157 -18.36 12.98 -8.75
C PHE A 157 -18.56 12.03 -7.55
N GLY A 158 -18.80 12.58 -6.37
CA GLY A 158 -19.08 11.82 -5.15
C GLY A 158 -17.85 11.50 -4.34
N PHE A 159 -17.13 10.44 -4.73
CA PHE A 159 -15.98 9.94 -3.97
C PHE A 159 -14.82 9.58 -4.89
N PHE A 160 -13.66 10.17 -4.62
CA PHE A 160 -12.36 9.83 -5.19
C PHE A 160 -11.55 9.04 -4.15
N ALA A 161 -11.19 7.79 -4.45
CA ALA A 161 -10.52 6.91 -3.49
C ALA A 161 -9.03 7.26 -3.27
N GLY A 162 -8.38 7.93 -4.23
CA GLY A 162 -6.97 8.27 -4.14
C GLY A 162 -6.10 7.33 -4.98
N SER A 163 -5.40 6.42 -4.30
CA SER A 163 -4.42 5.51 -4.91
C SER A 163 -5.06 4.41 -5.74
N ILE A 164 -4.52 4.18 -6.94
CA ILE A 164 -4.86 3.03 -7.80
C ILE A 164 -4.32 1.69 -7.25
N TYR A 165 -3.42 1.73 -6.25
CA TYR A 165 -2.82 0.53 -5.65
C TYR A 165 -3.60 0.00 -4.44
N ASP A 166 -4.59 0.75 -3.95
CA ASP A 166 -5.49 0.25 -2.91
C ASP A 166 -6.69 -0.46 -3.55
N ASP A 167 -6.56 -1.77 -3.63
CA ASP A 167 -7.52 -2.62 -4.34
C ASP A 167 -8.90 -2.68 -3.65
N ALA A 168 -9.04 -2.42 -2.35
CA ALA A 168 -10.33 -2.55 -1.65
C ALA A 168 -11.09 -1.21 -1.57
N ILE A 169 -11.83 -0.88 -2.63
CA ILE A 169 -12.75 0.27 -2.68
C ILE A 169 -14.18 -0.22 -2.37
N GLU A 170 -14.80 0.38 -1.35
CA GLU A 170 -16.12 -0.03 -0.84
C GLU A 170 -17.08 1.17 -0.72
N ILE A 171 -18.38 0.90 -0.77
CA ILE A 171 -19.41 1.90 -0.43
C ILE A 171 -19.49 2.02 1.09
N GLU A 172 -18.72 2.96 1.63
CA GLU A 172 -18.67 3.21 3.07
C GLU A 172 -19.80 4.15 3.54
N PRO A 173 -20.24 4.05 4.82
CA PRO A 173 -21.26 4.94 5.38
C PRO A 173 -20.94 6.44 5.23
N ARG A 174 -19.65 6.83 5.30
CA ARG A 174 -19.20 8.21 5.07
C ARG A 174 -19.59 8.76 3.70
N TYR A 175 -19.64 7.91 2.68
CA TYR A 175 -20.08 8.32 1.35
C TYR A 175 -21.59 8.62 1.33
N LEU A 176 -22.39 7.82 2.04
CA LEU A 176 -23.82 8.08 2.19
C LEU A 176 -24.08 9.38 2.94
N PHE A 177 -23.38 9.64 4.05
CA PHE A 177 -23.51 10.90 4.79
C PHE A 177 -23.15 12.12 3.93
N PHE A 178 -22.08 12.03 3.13
CA PHE A 178 -21.73 13.09 2.18
C PHE A 178 -22.81 13.30 1.10
N ARG A 179 -23.48 12.22 0.66
CA ARG A 179 -24.61 12.34 -0.27
C ARG A 179 -25.87 12.93 0.36
N LEU A 180 -26.10 12.74 1.66
CA LEU A 180 -27.15 13.46 2.38
C LEU A 180 -26.88 14.98 2.41
N GLU A 181 -25.63 15.39 2.60
CA GLU A 181 -25.22 16.80 2.50
C GLU A 181 -25.49 17.34 1.09
N THR A 182 -25.12 16.57 0.07
CA THR A 182 -25.38 16.91 -1.34
C THR A 182 -26.88 17.11 -1.62
N LEU A 183 -27.74 16.23 -1.08
CA LEU A 183 -29.19 16.36 -1.20
C LEU A 183 -29.73 17.57 -0.44
N ALA A 184 -29.22 17.86 0.75
CA ALA A 184 -29.64 19.02 1.52
C ALA A 184 -29.35 20.32 0.77
N ILE A 185 -28.14 20.45 0.19
CA ILE A 185 -27.75 21.58 -0.66
C ILE A 185 -28.64 21.67 -1.91
N SER A 186 -28.81 20.55 -2.62
CA SER A 186 -29.64 20.50 -3.83
C SER A 186 -31.10 20.87 -3.53
N GLY A 187 -31.62 20.40 -2.39
CA GLY A 187 -32.93 20.76 -1.88
C GLY A 187 -33.05 22.26 -1.65
N ALA A 188 -32.08 22.87 -0.95
CA ALA A 188 -32.09 24.31 -0.68
C ALA A 188 -32.07 25.14 -1.98
N LEU A 189 -31.26 24.72 -2.97
CA LEU A 189 -31.21 25.35 -4.30
C LEU A 189 -32.57 25.26 -5.01
N LEU A 190 -33.23 24.10 -4.98
CA LEU A 190 -34.55 23.92 -5.56
C LEU A 190 -35.63 24.73 -4.81
N THR A 191 -35.60 24.76 -3.48
CA THR A 191 -36.50 25.59 -2.68
C THR A 191 -36.34 27.07 -3.03
N TRP A 192 -35.10 27.56 -3.18
CA TRP A 192 -34.82 28.93 -3.63
C TRP A 192 -35.32 29.21 -5.06
N ARG A 193 -35.18 28.24 -5.96
CA ARG A 193 -35.66 28.33 -7.35
C ARG A 193 -37.17 28.47 -7.46
N PHE A 194 -37.92 27.75 -6.60
CA PHE A 194 -39.38 27.75 -6.59
C PHE A 194 -39.98 28.67 -5.52
N ARG A 195 -39.19 29.60 -4.97
CA ARG A 195 -39.59 30.50 -3.87
C ARG A 195 -40.88 31.29 -4.13
N SER A 196 -41.14 31.68 -5.39
CA SER A 196 -42.33 32.43 -5.78
C SER A 196 -43.63 31.62 -5.69
N SER A 197 -43.53 30.29 -5.68
CA SER A 197 -44.67 29.36 -5.62
C SER A 197 -44.95 28.83 -4.21
N MET A 198 -44.19 29.28 -3.20
CA MET A 198 -44.26 28.78 -1.83
C MET A 198 -44.74 29.86 -0.85
N ARG A 199 -45.42 29.43 0.23
CA ARG A 199 -45.75 30.33 1.35
C ARG A 199 -44.47 30.80 2.05
N PRO A 200 -44.33 32.09 2.43
CA PRO A 200 -43.10 32.62 3.04
C PRO A 200 -42.66 31.91 4.33
N SER A 201 -43.59 31.40 5.13
CA SER A 201 -43.27 30.61 6.34
C SER A 201 -42.67 29.26 5.99
N LEU A 202 -43.28 28.52 5.06
CA LEU A 202 -42.79 27.22 4.58
C LEU A 202 -41.42 27.35 3.90
N LEU A 203 -41.24 28.38 3.05
CA LEU A 203 -39.95 28.69 2.42
C LEU A 203 -38.84 28.86 3.47
N ARG A 204 -39.09 29.67 4.51
CA ARG A 204 -38.13 29.90 5.59
C ARG A 204 -37.82 28.63 6.35
N ILE A 205 -38.83 27.84 6.72
CA ILE A 205 -38.65 26.58 7.44
C ILE A 205 -37.80 25.60 6.62
N LEU A 206 -38.14 25.41 5.34
CA LEU A 206 -37.41 24.49 4.45
C LEU A 206 -35.96 24.94 4.20
N LEU A 207 -35.74 26.23 3.90
CA LEU A 207 -34.39 26.73 3.70
C LEU A 207 -33.56 26.62 4.98
N LEU A 208 -34.11 27.01 6.13
CA LEU A 208 -33.40 26.92 7.41
C LEU A 208 -33.10 25.46 7.77
N SER A 209 -34.03 24.53 7.58
CA SER A 209 -33.80 23.11 7.90
C SER A 209 -32.76 22.49 6.98
N LEU A 210 -32.85 22.73 5.66
CA LEU A 210 -31.92 22.17 4.68
C LEU A 210 -30.51 22.76 4.82
N LEU A 211 -30.40 24.08 5.01
CA LEU A 211 -29.11 24.72 5.26
C LEU A 211 -28.53 24.30 6.61
N SER A 212 -29.34 24.18 7.66
CA SER A 212 -28.86 23.69 8.97
C SER A 212 -28.36 22.25 8.87
N ALA A 213 -29.07 21.38 8.12
CA ALA A 213 -28.63 20.01 7.89
C ALA A 213 -27.31 19.95 7.11
N ALA A 214 -27.17 20.75 6.04
CA ALA A 214 -25.94 20.82 5.26
C ALA A 214 -24.76 21.34 6.12
N ILE A 215 -24.97 22.42 6.87
CA ILE A 215 -23.96 23.00 7.77
C ILE A 215 -23.58 22.00 8.87
N PHE A 216 -24.55 21.31 9.47
CA PHE A 216 -24.29 20.30 10.49
C PHE A 216 -23.41 19.16 9.94
N LEU A 217 -23.77 18.59 8.78
CA LEU A 217 -22.98 17.53 8.15
C LEU A 217 -21.57 18.00 7.78
N TRP A 218 -21.44 19.23 7.28
CA TRP A 218 -20.14 19.84 6.98
C TRP A 218 -19.28 20.01 8.24
N LEU A 219 -19.85 20.50 9.35
CA LEU A 219 -19.15 20.64 10.63
C LEU A 219 -18.73 19.28 11.22
N GLN A 220 -19.51 18.23 10.98
CA GLN A 220 -19.21 16.86 11.40
C GLN A 220 -18.31 16.10 10.42
N SER A 221 -17.87 16.74 9.33
CA SER A 221 -17.15 16.05 8.24
C SER A 221 -15.89 15.32 8.68
N GLU A 222 -15.15 15.85 9.66
CA GLU A 222 -13.94 15.22 10.19
C GLU A 222 -14.24 13.97 11.02
N GLU A 223 -15.25 14.03 11.89
CA GLU A 223 -15.68 12.88 12.71
C GLU A 223 -16.29 11.77 11.85
N LEU A 224 -17.04 12.17 10.80
CA LEU A 224 -17.62 11.27 9.81
C LEU A 224 -16.58 10.69 8.83
N GLY A 225 -15.33 11.13 8.86
CA GLY A 225 -14.27 10.66 7.95
C GLY A 225 -14.45 11.09 6.48
N ILE A 226 -15.17 12.19 6.27
CA ILE A 226 -15.34 12.87 4.96
C ILE A 226 -14.14 13.80 4.71
N THR A 227 -13.64 14.41 5.77
CA THR A 227 -12.41 15.20 5.78
C THR A 227 -11.43 14.68 6.83
N SER A 228 -10.17 15.00 6.65
CA SER A 228 -9.10 14.73 7.59
C SER A 228 -8.15 15.92 7.61
N SER A 229 -7.79 16.36 8.81
CA SER A 229 -6.81 17.42 9.04
C SER A 229 -5.64 16.89 9.86
N ARG A 230 -4.50 17.59 9.78
CA ARG A 230 -3.35 17.35 10.66
C ARG A 230 -3.78 17.37 12.14
N HIS A 231 -4.65 18.32 12.49
CA HIS A 231 -5.15 18.44 13.85
C HIS A 231 -5.94 17.20 14.29
N ALA A 232 -6.75 16.60 13.40
CA ALA A 232 -7.44 15.33 13.66
C ALA A 232 -6.48 14.21 14.06
N ILE A 233 -5.38 14.09 13.32
CA ILE A 233 -4.35 13.08 13.57
C ILE A 233 -3.67 13.34 14.92
N MET A 234 -3.29 14.59 15.18
CA MET A 234 -2.66 15.02 16.44
C MET A 234 -3.56 14.87 17.68
N ARG A 235 -4.90 14.79 17.53
CA ARG A 235 -5.81 14.43 18.63
C ARG A 235 -5.82 12.93 18.93
N LYS A 236 -5.45 12.09 17.96
CA LYS A 236 -5.49 10.63 18.09
C LYS A 236 -4.13 10.02 18.46
N LEU A 237 -3.05 10.61 17.96
CA LEU A 237 -1.68 10.23 18.26
C LEU A 237 -1.07 11.17 19.30
N VAL A 238 0.01 10.75 19.96
CA VAL A 238 0.72 11.56 20.96
C VAL A 238 2.13 11.87 20.50
N PRO A 239 2.67 13.07 20.80
CA PRO A 239 4.04 13.40 20.44
C PRO A 239 5.03 12.48 21.14
N ILE A 240 6.09 12.10 20.43
CA ILE A 240 7.21 11.29 20.96
C ILE A 240 8.50 12.09 21.06
N ASP A 241 8.56 13.30 20.49
CA ASP A 241 9.68 14.24 20.57
C ASP A 241 9.27 15.53 21.31
N SER A 242 10.26 16.31 21.75
CA SER A 242 10.05 17.58 22.48
C SER A 242 9.54 18.71 21.57
N ALA A 243 9.93 18.71 20.29
CA ALA A 243 9.50 19.70 19.30
C ALA A 243 8.07 19.46 18.79
N LYS A 244 7.45 18.32 19.14
CA LYS A 244 6.10 17.90 18.72
C LYS A 244 5.98 17.81 17.20
N LEU A 245 6.97 17.20 16.56
CA LEU A 245 6.99 16.90 15.14
C LEU A 245 6.67 15.44 14.86
N TRP A 246 6.98 14.53 15.78
CA TRP A 246 6.82 13.09 15.59
C TRP A 246 5.75 12.56 16.53
N TYR A 247 4.80 11.81 15.98
CA TYR A 247 3.61 11.36 16.69
C TYR A 247 3.45 9.84 16.54
N ALA A 248 3.11 9.16 17.62
CA ALA A 248 2.88 7.72 17.61
C ALA A 248 1.66 7.32 18.44
N SER A 249 1.30 6.03 18.39
CA SER A 249 0.19 5.49 19.18
C SER A 249 0.39 5.74 20.69
N PRO A 250 -0.66 6.13 21.43
CA PRO A 250 -0.59 6.26 22.89
C PRO A 250 -0.29 4.94 23.60
N THR A 251 -0.52 3.80 22.95
CA THR A 251 -0.34 2.46 23.55
C THR A 251 1.10 1.95 23.56
N LEU A 252 2.03 2.65 22.92
CA LEU A 252 3.44 2.24 22.89
C LEU A 252 4.09 2.38 24.26
N SER A 253 4.92 1.39 24.61
CA SER A 253 5.82 1.40 25.76
C SER A 253 6.91 2.47 25.62
N GLU A 254 7.56 2.82 26.72
CA GLU A 254 8.63 3.81 26.70
C GLU A 254 9.86 3.35 25.90
N LYS A 255 10.14 2.04 25.90
CA LYS A 255 11.22 1.44 25.09
C LYS A 255 10.93 1.60 23.60
N GLU A 256 9.72 1.31 23.17
CA GLU A 256 9.30 1.50 21.77
C GLU A 256 9.33 2.98 21.36
N ARG A 257 8.85 3.89 22.22
CA ARG A 257 8.92 5.34 21.94
C ARG A 257 10.35 5.84 21.81
N THR A 258 11.24 5.39 22.70
CA THR A 258 12.66 5.73 22.67
C THR A 258 13.33 5.18 21.41
N TYR A 259 13.02 3.93 21.06
CA TYR A 259 13.47 3.32 19.80
C TYR A 259 13.05 4.15 18.59
N LEU A 260 11.76 4.47 18.47
CA LEU A 260 11.23 5.24 17.33
C LEU A 260 11.87 6.62 17.22
N ARG A 261 11.99 7.35 18.34
CA ARG A 261 12.64 8.67 18.37
C ARG A 261 14.08 8.57 17.86
N ARG A 262 14.87 7.66 18.43
CA ARG A 262 16.26 7.49 18.06
C ARG A 262 16.43 6.94 16.63
N HIS A 263 15.51 6.10 16.16
CA HIS A 263 15.51 5.64 14.77
C HIS A 263 15.35 6.80 13.80
N ILE A 264 14.38 7.69 14.04
CA ILE A 264 14.20 8.89 13.21
C ILE A 264 15.45 9.79 13.26
N GLU A 265 16.02 10.01 14.44
CA GLU A 265 17.25 10.81 14.61
C GLU A 265 18.43 10.23 13.82
N LEU A 266 18.62 8.92 13.89
CA LEU A 266 19.66 8.19 13.15
C LEU A 266 19.50 8.36 11.63
N GLU A 267 18.29 8.12 11.12
CA GLU A 267 17.99 8.21 9.69
C GLU A 267 18.19 9.64 9.17
N LEU A 268 17.71 10.65 9.91
CA LEU A 268 17.86 12.06 9.53
C LEU A 268 19.32 12.49 9.51
N SER A 269 20.10 12.15 10.54
CA SER A 269 21.52 12.49 10.63
C SER A 269 22.32 11.87 9.48
N ASP A 270 22.06 10.59 9.20
CA ASP A 270 22.76 9.88 8.14
C ASP A 270 22.38 10.40 6.74
N LEU A 271 21.08 10.61 6.47
CA LEU A 271 20.61 11.16 5.21
C LEU A 271 21.08 12.60 4.99
N GLN A 272 21.06 13.46 6.01
CA GLN A 272 21.57 14.83 5.92
C GLN A 272 23.01 14.84 5.41
N ARG A 273 23.84 13.96 5.96
CA ARG A 273 25.24 13.81 5.56
C ARG A 273 25.39 13.23 4.15
N MET A 274 24.75 12.09 3.87
CA MET A 274 24.86 11.44 2.55
C MET A 274 24.36 12.31 1.40
N MET A 275 23.34 13.13 1.67
CA MET A 275 22.76 14.05 0.71
C MET A 275 23.45 15.41 0.72
N GLU A 276 24.50 15.61 1.54
CA GLU A 276 25.28 16.84 1.65
C GLU A 276 24.35 18.06 1.84
N LEU A 277 23.49 18.00 2.86
CA LEU A 277 22.48 19.02 3.17
C LEU A 277 22.96 19.93 4.30
N ASP A 278 22.86 21.24 4.07
CA ASP A 278 23.21 22.25 5.09
C ASP A 278 22.28 22.19 6.31
N SER A 279 21.01 21.88 6.09
CA SER A 279 20.03 21.73 7.16
C SER A 279 18.88 20.79 6.80
N VAL A 280 18.22 20.26 7.83
CA VAL A 280 17.02 19.44 7.71
C VAL A 280 15.81 20.31 8.06
N PRO A 281 14.78 20.39 7.19
CA PRO A 281 13.57 21.14 7.49
C PRO A 281 12.77 20.45 8.62
N PRO A 282 11.84 21.14 9.30
CA PRO A 282 10.89 20.47 10.18
C PRO A 282 10.05 19.45 9.39
N ILE A 283 10.06 18.19 9.83
CA ILE A 283 9.31 17.07 9.22
C ILE A 283 8.34 16.51 10.24
N TYR A 284 7.04 16.52 9.91
CA TYR A 284 6.03 15.84 10.70
C TYR A 284 5.98 14.36 10.35
N ILE A 285 6.09 13.48 11.35
CA ILE A 285 6.06 12.03 11.13
C ILE A 285 4.92 11.45 11.96
N PHE A 286 3.91 10.87 11.30
CA PHE A 286 2.76 10.26 11.93
C PHE A 286 2.85 8.74 11.83
N ILE A 287 3.08 8.10 12.97
CA ILE A 287 3.28 6.65 13.11
C ILE A 287 2.00 6.00 13.64
N TYR A 288 1.24 5.40 12.73
CA TYR A 288 -0.05 4.78 13.02
C TYR A 288 0.10 3.37 13.58
N PRO A 289 -0.73 2.94 14.55
CA PRO A 289 -0.67 1.58 15.11
C PRO A 289 -0.92 0.49 14.05
N ASP A 290 -1.78 0.78 13.08
CA ASP A 290 -2.19 -0.17 12.05
C ASP A 290 -2.66 0.54 10.77
N ALA A 291 -2.79 -0.26 9.69
CA ALA A 291 -3.21 0.21 8.38
C ALA A 291 -4.66 0.75 8.36
N GLU A 292 -5.56 0.23 9.19
CA GLU A 292 -6.96 0.68 9.24
C GLU A 292 -7.06 2.10 9.82
N THR A 293 -6.31 2.37 10.88
CA THR A 293 -6.20 3.69 11.50
C THR A 293 -5.59 4.69 10.51
N LYS A 294 -4.51 4.32 9.81
CA LYS A 294 -3.91 5.17 8.77
C LYS A 294 -4.89 5.46 7.62
N LYS A 295 -5.61 4.43 7.12
CA LYS A 295 -6.59 4.55 6.04
C LYS A 295 -7.70 5.54 6.38
N ARG A 296 -8.15 5.59 7.64
CA ARG A 296 -9.18 6.54 8.08
C ARG A 296 -8.76 7.99 7.84
N PHE A 297 -7.51 8.34 8.10
CA PHE A 297 -7.01 9.71 7.98
C PHE A 297 -6.49 10.04 6.57
N THR A 298 -5.72 9.13 5.98
CA THR A 298 -5.06 9.38 4.69
C THR A 298 -5.86 8.88 3.49
N GLY A 299 -6.68 7.84 3.67
CA GLY A 299 -7.30 7.08 2.58
C GLY A 299 -6.49 5.87 2.13
N LEU A 300 -5.22 5.76 2.57
CA LEU A 300 -4.30 4.72 2.14
C LEU A 300 -4.30 3.53 3.10
N ASP A 301 -4.52 2.34 2.56
CA ASP A 301 -4.50 1.09 3.33
C ASP A 301 -3.06 0.56 3.41
N LYS A 302 -2.56 0.02 2.30
CA LYS A 302 -1.26 -0.66 2.26
C LYS A 302 -0.09 0.29 1.99
N THR A 303 -0.37 1.44 1.39
CA THR A 303 0.64 2.38 0.89
C THR A 303 1.10 3.32 2.00
N GLU A 304 2.40 3.36 2.30
CA GLU A 304 3.01 4.42 3.11
C GLU A 304 3.28 5.65 2.21
N ILE A 305 3.29 6.87 2.76
CA ILE A 305 3.40 8.07 1.93
C ILE A 305 4.10 9.25 2.60
N ALA A 306 4.97 9.91 1.83
CA ALA A 306 5.42 11.27 2.04
C ALA A 306 4.56 12.29 1.29
N ARG A 307 4.01 13.27 2.01
CA ARG A 307 3.38 14.48 1.47
C ARG A 307 4.44 15.56 1.36
N VAL A 308 5.26 15.47 0.31
CA VAL A 308 6.49 16.26 0.13
C VAL A 308 6.26 17.76 0.31
N TRP A 309 5.25 18.34 -0.32
CA TRP A 309 4.95 19.77 -0.21
C TRP A 309 4.52 20.20 1.21
N MET A 310 4.02 19.27 2.04
CA MET A 310 3.59 19.52 3.42
C MET A 310 4.68 19.19 4.46
N ASN A 311 5.80 18.57 4.07
CA ASN A 311 6.79 17.98 4.97
C ASN A 311 6.15 16.98 5.97
N GLU A 312 5.24 16.13 5.50
CA GLU A 312 4.59 15.11 6.34
C GLU A 312 4.88 13.69 5.85
N ILE A 313 5.11 12.77 6.77
CA ILE A 313 5.21 11.33 6.51
C ILE A 313 4.09 10.63 7.27
N HIS A 314 3.38 9.73 6.60
CA HIS A 314 2.34 8.89 7.17
C HIS A 314 2.72 7.43 7.03
N ILE A 315 3.07 6.80 8.16
CA ILE A 315 3.64 5.45 8.18
C ILE A 315 3.01 4.57 9.27
N THR A 316 2.93 3.26 9.06
CA THR A 316 2.50 2.32 10.11
C THR A 316 3.68 1.85 10.98
N GLN A 317 3.42 1.51 12.25
CA GLN A 317 4.42 0.94 13.16
C GLN A 317 5.09 -0.32 12.58
N ARG A 318 4.34 -1.12 11.82
CA ARG A 318 4.85 -2.34 11.19
C ARG A 318 5.89 -2.06 10.10
N ASN A 319 5.77 -0.94 9.40
CA ASN A 319 6.55 -0.67 8.19
C ASN A 319 7.63 0.41 8.40
N ILE A 320 7.70 1.04 9.58
CA ILE A 320 8.65 2.11 9.85
C ILE A 320 10.11 1.69 9.65
N ASP A 321 10.49 0.51 10.15
CA ASP A 321 11.84 -0.04 10.02
C ASP A 321 12.24 -0.31 8.56
N ALA A 322 11.25 -0.52 7.68
CA ALA A 322 11.47 -0.84 6.28
C ALA A 322 11.43 0.38 5.35
N VAL A 323 10.54 1.36 5.60
CA VAL A 323 10.19 2.38 4.59
C VAL A 323 10.48 3.81 5.04
N LEU A 324 10.76 4.07 6.33
CA LEU A 324 10.97 5.43 6.83
C LEU A 324 12.02 6.20 6.04
N ARG A 325 13.16 5.55 5.80
CA ARG A 325 14.29 6.15 5.08
C ARG A 325 13.92 6.54 3.65
N HIS A 326 13.16 5.68 2.95
CA HIS A 326 12.64 5.95 1.61
C HIS A 326 11.81 7.25 1.59
N GLU A 327 10.86 7.39 2.51
CA GLU A 327 9.99 8.57 2.60
C GLU A 327 10.74 9.84 3.03
N LEU A 328 11.75 9.69 3.90
CA LEU A 328 12.62 10.81 4.29
C LEU A 328 13.41 11.35 3.09
N VAL A 329 13.93 10.49 2.21
CA VAL A 329 14.62 10.94 0.99
C VAL A 329 13.73 11.84 0.14
N HIS A 330 12.45 11.47 -0.05
CA HIS A 330 11.48 12.29 -0.79
C HIS A 330 11.33 13.69 -0.18
N ILE A 331 11.19 13.78 1.15
CA ILE A 331 11.07 15.07 1.85
C ILE A 331 12.36 15.89 1.76
N LEU A 332 13.51 15.25 1.91
CA LEU A 332 14.82 15.92 1.89
C LEU A 332 15.24 16.36 0.48
N MET A 333 14.73 15.71 -0.57
CA MET A 333 14.92 16.14 -1.96
C MET A 333 14.03 17.32 -2.38
N LYS A 334 13.03 17.68 -1.56
CA LYS A 334 12.08 18.78 -1.84
C LYS A 334 12.74 20.07 -2.33
N PRO A 335 13.83 20.60 -1.72
CA PRO A 335 14.42 21.87 -2.13
C PRO A 335 14.97 21.85 -3.56
N PHE A 336 15.23 20.66 -4.11
CA PHE A 336 15.83 20.46 -5.43
C PHE A 336 14.79 20.07 -6.50
N GLY A 337 13.52 19.92 -6.12
CA GLY A 337 12.44 19.55 -7.02
C GLY A 337 11.76 20.74 -7.68
N ASP A 338 10.60 20.50 -8.28
CA ASP A 338 9.81 21.57 -8.91
C ASP A 338 9.31 22.61 -7.89
N LYS A 339 9.06 23.83 -8.36
CA LYS A 339 8.69 24.97 -7.50
C LYS A 339 7.35 24.85 -6.77
N TRP A 340 6.46 23.93 -7.15
CA TRP A 340 5.13 23.81 -6.58
C TRP A 340 5.01 22.67 -5.57
N LEU A 341 5.56 21.50 -5.91
CA LEU A 341 5.44 20.31 -5.06
C LEU A 341 6.77 19.87 -4.46
N GLY A 342 7.90 20.33 -5.00
CA GLY A 342 9.24 19.85 -4.66
C GLY A 342 9.51 18.43 -5.16
N LEU A 343 8.84 18.00 -6.23
CA LEU A 343 9.00 16.69 -6.82
C LEU A 343 9.81 16.76 -8.12
N SER A 344 10.42 15.64 -8.52
CA SER A 344 10.99 15.50 -9.85
C SER A 344 9.90 15.36 -10.91
N ARG A 345 10.12 15.94 -12.10
CA ARG A 345 9.27 15.71 -13.29
C ARG A 345 9.38 14.28 -13.83
N SER A 346 10.49 13.60 -13.54
CA SER A 346 10.70 12.19 -13.85
C SER A 346 10.45 11.33 -12.62
N ILE A 347 9.45 10.46 -12.72
CA ILE A 347 9.11 9.52 -11.63
C ILE A 347 10.25 8.52 -11.41
N GLY A 348 10.95 8.13 -12.47
CA GLY A 348 12.17 7.33 -12.36
C GLY A 348 13.26 7.99 -11.52
N LEU A 349 13.43 9.32 -11.60
CA LEU A 349 14.35 10.04 -10.70
C LEU A 349 13.79 10.18 -9.28
N LEU A 350 12.48 10.45 -9.14
CA LEU A 350 11.80 10.57 -7.83
C LEU A 350 11.93 9.29 -7.01
N GLU A 351 11.48 8.16 -7.55
CA GLU A 351 11.55 6.88 -6.85
C GLU A 351 12.96 6.29 -6.86
N GLY A 352 13.75 6.58 -7.90
CA GLY A 352 15.11 6.10 -8.03
C GLY A 352 16.06 6.64 -6.96
N ILE A 353 15.96 7.93 -6.59
CA ILE A 353 16.79 8.50 -5.51
C ILE A 353 16.45 7.90 -4.15
N ALA A 354 15.16 7.69 -3.88
CA ALA A 354 14.72 7.03 -2.67
C ALA A 354 15.27 5.59 -2.59
N MET A 355 15.11 4.80 -3.66
CA MET A 355 15.67 3.44 -3.73
C MET A 355 17.20 3.41 -3.64
N ALA A 356 17.90 4.37 -4.25
CA ALA A 356 19.36 4.42 -4.25
C ALA A 356 19.96 4.72 -2.87
N LEU A 357 19.25 5.50 -2.05
CA LEU A 357 19.67 5.92 -0.72
C LEU A 357 18.98 5.16 0.43
N GLU A 358 17.96 4.36 0.14
CA GLU A 358 17.28 3.50 1.12
C GLU A 358 18.23 2.47 1.73
N THR A 359 17.79 1.87 2.83
CA THR A 359 18.49 0.78 3.51
C THR A 359 18.79 -0.33 2.51
N PRO A 360 20.06 -0.73 2.31
CA PRO A 360 20.40 -1.77 1.35
C PRO A 360 19.63 -3.07 1.65
N SER A 361 19.15 -3.75 0.62
CA SER A 361 18.48 -5.04 0.81
C SER A 361 19.45 -6.09 1.36
N PHE A 362 19.00 -6.85 2.36
CA PHE A 362 19.75 -8.00 2.90
C PHE A 362 19.72 -9.23 1.97
N GLU A 363 18.83 -9.22 0.97
CA GLU A 363 18.65 -10.33 0.03
C GLU A 363 19.55 -10.18 -1.18
N TRP A 364 19.47 -9.08 -1.93
CA TRP A 364 20.22 -8.88 -3.17
C TRP A 364 20.44 -7.39 -3.40
N THR A 365 21.60 -7.00 -3.95
CA THR A 365 21.85 -5.59 -4.28
C THR A 365 20.99 -5.17 -5.48
N LEU A 366 20.70 -3.86 -5.59
CA LEU A 366 19.96 -3.31 -6.74
C LEU A 366 20.60 -3.66 -8.08
N ASP A 367 21.94 -3.65 -8.14
CA ASP A 367 22.69 -4.00 -9.35
C ASP A 367 22.57 -5.49 -9.68
N GLU A 368 22.67 -6.39 -8.70
CA GLU A 368 22.45 -7.84 -8.90
C GLU A 368 21.03 -8.13 -9.37
N MET A 369 20.02 -7.47 -8.79
CA MET A 369 18.63 -7.63 -9.21
C MET A 369 18.37 -7.07 -10.61
N SER A 370 18.99 -5.94 -10.96
CA SER A 370 18.85 -5.31 -12.28
C SER A 370 19.54 -6.11 -13.38
N ALA A 371 20.76 -6.60 -13.13
CA ALA A 371 21.47 -7.48 -14.05
C ALA A 371 20.67 -8.78 -14.29
N ASN A 372 20.21 -9.43 -13.23
CA ASN A 372 19.34 -10.60 -13.32
C ASN A 372 18.03 -10.34 -14.08
N PHE A 373 17.46 -9.14 -13.94
CA PHE A 373 16.28 -8.77 -14.72
C PHE A 373 16.57 -8.74 -16.22
N PHE A 374 17.68 -8.12 -16.64
CA PHE A 374 18.07 -8.04 -18.05
C PHE A 374 18.51 -9.38 -18.63
N ASP A 375 19.06 -10.30 -17.82
CA ASP A 375 19.33 -11.68 -18.25
C ASP A 375 18.04 -12.40 -18.72
N HIS A 376 16.90 -12.10 -18.08
CA HIS A 376 15.60 -12.67 -18.42
C HIS A 376 14.81 -11.83 -19.44
N ARG A 377 15.06 -10.52 -19.51
CA ARG A 377 14.35 -9.54 -20.35
C ARG A 377 15.32 -8.61 -21.09
N PRO A 378 16.17 -9.14 -21.99
CA PRO A 378 17.15 -8.34 -22.72
C PRO A 378 16.52 -7.35 -23.70
N ASP A 379 15.22 -7.53 -24.01
CA ASP A 379 14.42 -6.68 -24.90
C ASP A 379 13.86 -5.42 -24.22
N PHE A 380 13.93 -5.34 -22.88
CA PHE A 380 13.31 -4.25 -22.13
C PHE A 380 14.03 -2.92 -22.37
N ASN A 381 13.28 -1.87 -22.72
CA ASN A 381 13.82 -0.52 -22.88
C ASN A 381 13.69 0.30 -21.57
N PRO A 382 14.78 0.54 -20.83
CA PRO A 382 14.74 1.26 -19.55
C PRO A 382 14.36 2.74 -19.68
N LYS A 383 14.47 3.34 -20.87
CA LYS A 383 14.07 4.74 -21.11
C LYS A 383 12.61 5.01 -20.76
N ALA A 384 11.74 4.00 -20.89
CA ALA A 384 10.32 4.11 -20.58
C ALA A 384 10.07 4.48 -19.10
N LEU A 385 10.99 4.13 -18.19
CA LEU A 385 10.85 4.40 -16.75
C LEU A 385 11.01 5.88 -16.39
N PHE A 386 11.67 6.65 -17.23
CA PHE A 386 11.92 8.08 -16.98
C PHE A 386 10.86 8.98 -17.63
N ASN A 387 9.90 8.39 -18.33
CA ASN A 387 8.70 9.05 -18.84
C ASN A 387 7.52 8.85 -17.86
N PRO A 388 6.69 9.88 -17.60
CA PRO A 388 5.59 9.79 -16.65
C PRO A 388 4.66 8.58 -16.88
N LEU A 389 4.26 8.31 -18.13
CA LEU A 389 3.35 7.20 -18.44
C LEU A 389 3.97 5.81 -18.24
N GLY A 390 5.25 5.64 -18.60
CA GLY A 390 5.88 4.32 -18.60
C GLY A 390 6.16 3.77 -17.20
N PHE A 391 6.46 4.63 -16.23
CA PHE A 391 6.66 4.24 -14.84
C PHE A 391 5.37 3.68 -14.20
N TRP A 392 4.22 4.34 -14.41
CA TRP A 392 2.92 3.95 -13.83
C TRP A 392 2.31 2.69 -14.46
N THR A 393 2.54 2.45 -15.75
CA THR A 393 2.03 1.26 -16.43
C THR A 393 2.93 0.03 -16.24
N GLY A 394 4.17 0.23 -15.78
CA GLY A 394 5.11 -0.83 -15.48
C GLY A 394 4.78 -1.59 -14.20
N LEU A 395 5.40 -2.76 -14.04
CA LEU A 395 5.37 -3.49 -12.77
C LEU A 395 6.15 -2.71 -11.72
N SER A 396 5.50 -2.35 -10.60
CA SER A 396 6.12 -1.50 -9.55
C SER A 396 7.53 -1.98 -9.19
N ALA A 397 7.69 -3.25 -8.80
CA ALA A 397 9.00 -3.78 -8.41
C ALA A 397 10.09 -3.65 -9.50
N THR A 398 9.72 -3.73 -10.79
CA THR A 398 10.65 -3.51 -11.90
C THR A 398 11.08 -2.05 -11.96
N SER A 399 10.10 -1.14 -11.98
CA SER A 399 10.35 0.30 -12.06
C SER A 399 11.21 0.82 -10.91
N TYR A 400 10.91 0.41 -9.67
CA TYR A 400 11.68 0.78 -8.48
C TYR A 400 13.11 0.22 -8.52
N THR A 401 13.29 -1.06 -8.85
CA THR A 401 14.61 -1.71 -8.84
C THR A 401 15.55 -1.12 -9.90
N LEU A 402 15.08 -1.00 -11.14
CA LEU A 402 15.88 -0.52 -12.25
C LEU A 402 16.21 0.97 -12.10
N SER A 403 15.22 1.80 -11.71
CA SER A 403 15.45 3.22 -11.47
C SER A 403 16.40 3.46 -10.29
N GLY A 404 16.27 2.66 -9.23
CA GLY A 404 17.18 2.70 -8.08
C GLY A 404 18.62 2.35 -8.45
N SER A 405 18.84 1.27 -9.21
CA SER A 405 20.20 0.92 -9.69
C SER A 405 20.78 1.99 -10.60
N PHE A 406 19.99 2.53 -11.54
CA PHE A 406 20.43 3.60 -12.43
C PHE A 406 20.79 4.88 -11.67
N VAL A 407 19.93 5.34 -10.75
CA VAL A 407 20.23 6.53 -9.94
C VAL A 407 21.44 6.29 -9.04
N LYS A 408 21.59 5.09 -8.47
CA LYS A 408 22.80 4.73 -7.72
C LYS A 408 24.06 4.81 -8.58
N TYR A 409 23.99 4.40 -9.84
CA TYR A 409 25.08 4.57 -10.82
C TYR A 409 25.37 6.05 -11.09
N LEU A 410 24.34 6.89 -11.28
CA LEU A 410 24.52 8.33 -11.47
C LEU A 410 25.17 9.01 -10.26
N LEU A 411 24.72 8.70 -9.05
CA LEU A 411 25.31 9.23 -7.81
C LEU A 411 26.79 8.83 -7.67
N LYS A 412 27.12 7.57 -7.99
CA LYS A 412 28.49 7.08 -7.93
C LYS A 412 29.40 7.75 -8.97
N THR A 413 28.88 8.04 -10.16
CA THR A 413 29.67 8.52 -11.31
C THR A 413 29.78 10.04 -11.36
N HIS A 414 28.72 10.75 -11.00
CA HIS A 414 28.61 12.21 -11.15
C HIS A 414 28.43 12.96 -9.83
N GLY A 415 28.22 12.26 -8.71
CA GLY A 415 28.08 12.86 -7.38
C GLY A 415 26.69 13.42 -7.06
N MET A 416 26.47 13.71 -5.78
CA MET A 416 25.18 14.19 -5.25
C MET A 416 24.82 15.60 -5.78
N ASP A 417 25.80 16.49 -5.91
CA ASP A 417 25.56 17.86 -6.41
C ASP A 417 25.05 17.91 -7.85
N ALA A 418 25.58 17.06 -8.73
CA ALA A 418 25.05 16.95 -10.08
C ALA A 418 23.63 16.38 -10.06
N PHE A 419 23.37 15.38 -9.21
CA PHE A 419 22.03 14.82 -9.08
C PHE A 419 20.99 15.83 -8.59
N LYS A 420 21.32 16.64 -7.58
CA LYS A 420 20.45 17.74 -7.11
C LYS A 420 20.05 18.69 -8.24
N ARG A 421 20.96 18.98 -9.19
CA ARG A 421 20.66 19.85 -10.34
C ARG A 421 19.73 19.20 -11.37
N VAL A 422 19.90 17.91 -11.66
CA VAL A 422 19.05 17.22 -12.66
C VAL A 422 17.64 16.92 -12.12
N TYR A 423 17.49 16.81 -10.80
CA TYR A 423 16.29 16.27 -10.17
C TYR A 423 14.97 16.98 -10.57
N ALA A 424 14.92 18.31 -10.55
CA ALA A 424 13.69 19.04 -10.87
C ALA A 424 13.22 18.83 -12.32
N THR A 425 14.15 18.88 -13.29
CA THR A 425 13.82 19.01 -14.72
C THR A 425 13.96 17.70 -15.49
N ALA A 426 14.79 16.77 -15.02
CA ALA A 426 15.28 15.63 -15.76
C ALA A 426 16.05 16.02 -17.04
N ASP A 427 16.73 17.18 -17.04
CA ASP A 427 17.59 17.61 -18.14
C ASP A 427 19.01 17.03 -18.00
N PHE A 428 19.15 15.78 -18.45
CA PHE A 428 20.40 15.01 -18.34
C PHE A 428 21.54 15.63 -19.14
N GLU A 429 21.25 16.17 -20.33
CA GLU A 429 22.26 16.70 -21.24
C GLU A 429 22.86 17.99 -20.69
N GLU A 430 22.02 18.89 -20.15
CA GLU A 430 22.49 20.11 -19.50
C GLU A 430 23.40 19.82 -18.29
N VAL A 431 23.04 18.83 -17.48
CA VAL A 431 23.69 18.59 -16.18
C VAL A 431 24.90 17.66 -16.25
N TYR A 432 24.81 16.60 -17.06
CA TYR A 432 25.84 15.57 -17.19
C TYR A 432 26.67 15.69 -18.47
N GLY A 433 26.27 16.54 -19.43
CA GLY A 433 26.91 16.62 -20.74
C GLY A 433 26.68 15.37 -21.61
N GLN A 434 25.73 14.52 -21.20
CA GLN A 434 25.39 13.26 -21.85
C GLN A 434 23.87 13.14 -21.92
N SER A 435 23.38 12.64 -23.05
CA SER A 435 21.97 12.31 -23.21
C SER A 435 21.56 11.17 -22.27
N LEU A 436 20.26 11.07 -21.98
CA LEU A 436 19.72 9.93 -21.21
C LEU A 436 20.08 8.58 -21.84
N ASP A 437 20.09 8.49 -23.17
CA ASP A 437 20.43 7.24 -23.87
C ASP A 437 21.88 6.83 -23.63
N GLU A 438 22.83 7.78 -23.69
CA GLU A 438 24.24 7.52 -23.40
C GLU A 438 24.46 7.09 -21.95
N LEU A 439 23.79 7.74 -21.00
CA LEU A 439 23.85 7.37 -19.58
C LEU A 439 23.28 5.98 -19.32
N LEU A 440 22.16 5.63 -19.97
CA LEU A 440 21.55 4.30 -19.86
C LEU A 440 22.47 3.22 -20.45
N ILE A 441 23.11 3.49 -21.59
CA ILE A 441 24.08 2.56 -22.19
C ILE A 441 25.26 2.32 -21.23
N ALA A 442 25.85 3.39 -20.69
CA ALA A 442 26.98 3.26 -19.76
C ALA A 442 26.59 2.52 -18.47
N TRP A 443 25.37 2.72 -17.98
CA TRP A 443 24.84 1.95 -16.85
C TRP A 443 24.65 0.47 -17.19
N LEU A 444 24.11 0.13 -18.37
CA LEU A 444 23.98 -1.26 -18.82
C LEU A 444 25.35 -1.93 -18.98
N GLU A 445 26.36 -1.21 -19.46
CA GLU A 445 27.74 -1.69 -19.50
C GLU A 445 28.29 -1.97 -18.09
N HIS A 446 28.00 -1.11 -17.11
CA HIS A 446 28.31 -1.38 -15.70
C HIS A 446 27.60 -2.64 -15.20
N LEU A 447 26.31 -2.84 -15.52
CA LEU A 447 25.57 -4.03 -15.12
C LEU A 447 26.16 -5.33 -15.70
N ASN A 448 26.72 -5.29 -16.92
CA ASN A 448 27.39 -6.45 -17.52
C ASN A 448 28.64 -6.90 -16.74
N THR A 449 29.20 -6.04 -15.86
CA THR A 449 30.32 -6.39 -14.98
C THR A 449 29.88 -7.01 -13.65
N VAL A 450 28.57 -6.99 -13.36
CA VAL A 450 28.01 -7.50 -12.11
C VAL A 450 27.90 -9.01 -12.18
N VAL A 451 28.56 -9.72 -11.25
CA VAL A 451 28.43 -11.18 -11.14
C VAL A 451 27.08 -11.52 -10.53
N VAL A 452 26.25 -12.24 -11.28
CA VAL A 452 24.91 -12.68 -10.86
C VAL A 452 24.94 -14.18 -10.48
N PRO A 453 24.80 -14.54 -9.19
CA PRO A 453 24.75 -15.95 -8.79
C PRO A 453 23.45 -16.63 -9.25
N PRO A 454 23.46 -17.89 -9.73
CA PRO A 454 22.25 -18.58 -10.18
C PRO A 454 21.12 -18.67 -9.13
N GLN A 455 21.45 -18.55 -7.84
CA GLN A 455 20.51 -18.58 -6.72
C GLN A 455 19.56 -17.38 -6.68
N ILE A 456 19.79 -16.32 -7.47
CA ILE A 456 18.85 -15.20 -7.57
C ILE A 456 17.63 -15.53 -8.45
N ASN A 457 17.71 -16.53 -9.32
CA ASN A 457 16.66 -16.84 -10.30
C ASN A 457 15.29 -17.15 -9.68
N PRO A 458 15.17 -17.88 -8.55
CA PRO A 458 13.90 -18.03 -7.85
C PRO A 458 13.29 -16.68 -7.40
N TYR A 459 14.13 -15.71 -7.05
CA TYR A 459 13.73 -14.37 -6.64
C TYR A 459 13.17 -13.55 -7.81
N TYR A 460 13.69 -13.75 -9.03
CA TYR A 460 13.18 -13.10 -10.24
C TYR A 460 11.67 -13.31 -10.40
N LYS A 461 11.22 -14.57 -10.34
CA LYS A 461 9.80 -14.91 -10.48
C LYS A 461 8.97 -14.24 -9.40
N GLN A 462 9.47 -14.18 -8.16
CA GLN A 462 8.72 -13.62 -7.04
C GLN A 462 8.57 -12.10 -7.11
N VAL A 463 9.58 -11.40 -7.61
CA VAL A 463 9.62 -9.94 -7.65
C VAL A 463 9.05 -9.40 -8.96
N PHE A 464 9.50 -9.92 -10.10
CA PHE A 464 9.24 -9.34 -11.42
C PHE A 464 8.09 -9.99 -12.20
N GLU A 465 7.67 -11.21 -11.90
CA GLU A 465 6.55 -11.86 -12.65
C GLU A 465 5.18 -11.65 -11.97
N ARG A 466 5.01 -10.66 -11.09
CA ARG A 466 3.72 -10.39 -10.44
C ARG A 466 2.72 -9.86 -11.46
N LYS A 467 1.44 -10.21 -11.34
CA LYS A 467 0.38 -9.56 -12.14
C LYS A 467 0.07 -8.18 -11.55
N THR A 468 -0.04 -7.17 -12.40
CA THR A 468 -0.53 -5.82 -12.02
C THR A 468 -2.05 -5.84 -11.79
N ILE A 469 -2.59 -4.80 -11.16
CA ILE A 469 -4.05 -4.60 -11.03
C ILE A 469 -4.77 -4.63 -12.39
N PHE A 470 -4.10 -4.19 -13.46
CA PHE A 470 -4.62 -4.19 -14.83
C PHE A 470 -4.70 -5.60 -15.45
N GLN A 471 -3.99 -6.58 -14.89
CA GLN A 471 -3.92 -7.96 -15.39
C GLN A 471 -4.74 -8.94 -14.55
N ILE A 472 -5.13 -8.58 -13.33
CA ILE A 472 -5.93 -9.41 -12.43
C ILE A 472 -7.40 -9.28 -12.81
N GLU A 473 -8.13 -10.40 -12.92
CA GLU A 473 -9.58 -10.37 -13.07
C GLU A 473 -10.26 -9.95 -11.77
N CYS A 474 -11.16 -8.96 -11.84
CA CYS A 474 -11.94 -8.48 -10.70
C CYS A 474 -11.10 -8.12 -9.45
N PRO A 475 -10.06 -7.28 -9.59
CA PRO A 475 -9.05 -7.05 -8.54
C PRO A 475 -9.70 -6.52 -7.25
N HIS A 476 -10.65 -5.59 -7.37
CA HIS A 476 -11.31 -5.01 -6.20
C HIS A 476 -12.15 -5.99 -5.41
N SER A 477 -12.86 -6.90 -6.10
CA SER A 477 -13.68 -7.92 -5.45
C SER A 477 -12.81 -8.93 -4.70
N ILE A 478 -11.71 -9.36 -5.32
CA ILE A 478 -10.74 -10.29 -4.69
C ILE A 478 -10.14 -9.65 -3.45
N ALA A 479 -9.64 -8.41 -3.55
CA ALA A 479 -9.00 -7.73 -2.44
C ALA A 479 -9.96 -7.51 -1.26
N ARG A 480 -11.20 -7.09 -1.52
CA ARG A 480 -12.22 -6.96 -0.48
C ARG A 480 -12.51 -8.29 0.20
N LEU A 481 -12.69 -9.37 -0.57
CA LEU A 481 -12.96 -10.69 0.01
C LEU A 481 -11.77 -11.18 0.86
N LEU A 482 -10.53 -10.97 0.42
CA LEU A 482 -9.35 -11.30 1.21
C LEU A 482 -9.26 -10.46 2.50
N LYS A 483 -9.59 -9.17 2.44
CA LYS A 483 -9.69 -8.31 3.62
C LYS A 483 -10.77 -8.78 4.60
N LYS A 484 -11.96 -9.12 4.09
CA LYS A 484 -13.05 -9.70 4.89
C LYS A 484 -12.63 -11.04 5.50
N CYS A 485 -11.97 -11.90 4.73
CA CYS A 485 -11.43 -13.17 5.22
C CYS A 485 -10.45 -12.95 6.37
N ALA A 486 -9.52 -11.99 6.24
CA ALA A 486 -8.59 -11.61 7.31
C ALA A 486 -9.32 -11.22 8.60
N LYS A 487 -10.34 -10.36 8.48
CA LYS A 487 -11.15 -9.90 9.61
C LYS A 487 -11.91 -11.03 10.28
N MET A 488 -12.55 -11.91 9.50
CA MET A 488 -13.27 -13.08 10.02
C MET A 488 -12.31 -14.03 10.74
N HIS A 489 -11.12 -14.25 10.18
CA HIS A 489 -10.10 -15.08 10.80
C HIS A 489 -9.61 -14.49 12.14
N GLN A 490 -9.35 -13.19 12.19
CA GLN A 490 -8.96 -12.50 13.44
C GLN A 490 -10.05 -12.56 14.51
N GLN A 491 -11.33 -12.57 14.11
CA GLN A 491 -12.48 -12.71 15.00
C GLN A 491 -12.79 -14.16 15.40
N GLY A 492 -11.95 -15.13 15.02
CA GLY A 492 -12.17 -16.55 15.31
C GLY A 492 -13.29 -17.21 14.48
N GLN A 493 -13.83 -16.52 13.47
CA GLN A 493 -14.90 -17.01 12.59
C GLN A 493 -14.31 -17.79 11.41
N TYR A 494 -13.61 -18.89 11.73
CA TYR A 494 -12.82 -19.65 10.76
C TYR A 494 -13.64 -20.32 9.65
N GLU A 495 -14.87 -20.75 9.95
CA GLU A 495 -15.78 -21.31 8.94
C GLU A 495 -16.05 -20.31 7.82
N GLN A 496 -16.48 -19.10 8.19
CA GLN A 496 -16.73 -18.02 7.24
C GLN A 496 -15.45 -17.59 6.53
N ALA A 497 -14.32 -17.50 7.25
CA ALA A 497 -13.04 -17.17 6.64
C ALA A 497 -12.64 -18.18 5.55
N SER A 498 -12.82 -19.49 5.81
CA SER A 498 -12.52 -20.55 4.86
C SER A 498 -13.44 -20.51 3.64
N GLN A 499 -14.74 -20.26 3.82
CA GLN A 499 -15.71 -20.14 2.73
C GLN A 499 -15.39 -18.95 1.82
N ILE A 500 -15.02 -17.80 2.40
CA ILE A 500 -14.62 -16.61 1.65
C ILE A 500 -13.32 -16.88 0.88
N ALA A 501 -12.32 -17.52 1.51
CA ALA A 501 -11.07 -17.86 0.83
C ALA A 501 -11.29 -18.84 -0.34
N ALA A 502 -12.14 -19.86 -0.16
CA ALA A 502 -12.55 -20.78 -1.22
C ALA A 502 -13.27 -20.06 -2.37
N GLN A 503 -14.10 -19.07 -2.06
CA GLN A 503 -14.73 -18.22 -3.08
C GLN A 503 -13.69 -17.48 -3.92
N VAL A 504 -12.66 -16.89 -3.29
CA VAL A 504 -11.58 -16.19 -4.00
C VAL A 504 -10.78 -17.15 -4.89
N LEU A 505 -10.48 -18.36 -4.40
CA LEU A 505 -9.82 -19.39 -5.20
C LEU A 505 -10.64 -19.73 -6.45
N LYS A 506 -11.96 -19.94 -6.31
CA LYS A 506 -12.85 -20.16 -7.46
C LYS A 506 -12.87 -18.97 -8.43
N MET A 507 -12.87 -17.74 -7.92
CA MET A 507 -12.87 -16.53 -8.76
C MET A 507 -11.58 -16.35 -9.56
N SER A 508 -10.46 -16.80 -9.02
CA SER A 508 -9.11 -16.69 -9.59
C SER A 508 -8.64 -17.95 -10.34
N GLY A 509 -9.55 -18.90 -10.57
CA GLY A 509 -9.22 -20.17 -11.25
C GLY A 509 -8.22 -21.02 -10.49
N GLY A 510 -8.23 -20.98 -9.15
CA GLY A 510 -7.35 -21.77 -8.27
C GLY A 510 -5.97 -21.15 -8.01
N THR A 511 -5.58 -20.10 -8.74
CA THR A 511 -4.17 -19.65 -8.78
C THR A 511 -3.74 -18.73 -7.63
N ASN A 512 -4.67 -18.16 -6.85
CA ASN A 512 -4.35 -17.10 -5.88
C ASN A 512 -3.67 -17.63 -4.59
N ALA A 513 -2.37 -17.34 -4.44
CA ALA A 513 -1.53 -17.76 -3.31
C ALA A 513 -2.06 -17.32 -1.94
N GLU A 514 -2.49 -16.05 -1.83
CA GLU A 514 -2.96 -15.49 -0.56
C GLU A 514 -4.27 -16.15 -0.14
N ALA A 515 -5.17 -16.39 -1.09
CA ALA A 515 -6.41 -17.10 -0.84
C ALA A 515 -6.15 -18.55 -0.40
N ALA A 516 -5.23 -19.27 -1.05
CA ALA A 516 -4.85 -20.63 -0.68
C ALA A 516 -4.28 -20.70 0.74
N GLN A 517 -3.34 -19.81 1.07
CA GLN A 517 -2.76 -19.72 2.42
C GLN A 517 -3.83 -19.43 3.47
N ARG A 518 -4.72 -18.46 3.23
CA ARG A 518 -5.81 -18.10 4.15
C ARG A 518 -6.83 -19.22 4.31
N TYR A 519 -7.16 -19.91 3.23
CA TYR A 519 -8.04 -21.07 3.23
C TYR A 519 -7.47 -22.17 4.14
N LEU A 520 -6.21 -22.57 3.93
CA LEU A 520 -5.54 -23.58 4.74
C LEU A 520 -5.46 -23.14 6.20
N SER A 521 -5.03 -21.89 6.47
CA SER A 521 -4.97 -21.36 7.83
C SER A 521 -6.31 -21.48 8.56
N ALA A 522 -7.41 -21.05 7.93
CA ALA A 522 -8.75 -21.14 8.52
C ALA A 522 -9.19 -22.59 8.76
N ARG A 523 -8.95 -23.49 7.78
CA ARG A 523 -9.28 -24.92 7.90
C ARG A 523 -8.50 -25.60 9.03
N LEU A 524 -7.22 -25.27 9.18
CA LEU A 524 -6.38 -25.79 10.27
C LEU A 524 -6.89 -25.33 11.64
N MET A 525 -7.38 -24.09 11.75
CA MET A 525 -8.00 -23.61 12.98
C MET A 525 -9.34 -24.29 13.29
N LEU A 526 -10.14 -24.63 12.27
CA LEU A 526 -11.35 -25.45 12.45
C LEU A 526 -11.00 -26.86 12.93
N ALA A 527 -9.95 -27.47 12.38
CA ALA A 527 -9.49 -28.78 12.82
C ALA A 527 -9.01 -28.75 14.28
N HIS A 528 -8.30 -27.70 14.68
CA HIS A 528 -7.96 -27.48 16.09
C HIS A 528 -9.20 -27.39 17.00
N GLN A 529 -10.29 -26.78 16.52
CA GLN A 529 -11.56 -26.71 17.25
C GLN A 529 -12.39 -28.01 17.21
N GLY A 530 -11.88 -29.09 16.61
CA GLY A 530 -12.62 -30.35 16.43
C GLY A 530 -13.77 -30.27 15.43
N LYS A 531 -13.79 -29.25 14.56
CA LYS A 531 -14.83 -29.04 13.53
C LYS A 531 -14.43 -29.53 12.14
N ALA A 532 -13.18 -29.97 11.99
CA ALA A 532 -12.63 -30.60 10.80
C ALA A 532 -11.53 -31.59 11.23
N TYR A 533 -11.01 -32.37 10.29
CA TYR A 533 -9.91 -33.30 10.55
C TYR A 533 -8.62 -32.80 9.89
N PHE A 534 -7.50 -32.87 10.62
CA PHE A 534 -6.20 -32.45 10.10
C PHE A 534 -5.76 -33.31 8.92
N GLU A 535 -6.00 -34.61 9.01
CA GLU A 535 -5.65 -35.62 8.02
C GLU A 535 -6.31 -35.33 6.67
N GLU A 536 -7.58 -34.92 6.67
CA GLU A 536 -8.30 -34.51 5.45
C GLU A 536 -7.70 -33.25 4.82
N ILE A 537 -7.33 -32.26 5.64
CA ILE A 537 -6.72 -31.01 5.16
C ILE A 537 -5.35 -31.29 4.56
N PHE A 538 -4.55 -32.15 5.21
CA PHE A 538 -3.23 -32.53 4.72
C PHE A 538 -3.31 -33.32 3.42
N ALA A 539 -4.22 -34.30 3.32
CA ALA A 539 -4.42 -35.08 2.10
C ALA A 539 -4.91 -34.24 0.91
N GLY A 540 -5.76 -33.23 1.16
CA GLY A 540 -6.27 -32.33 0.11
C GLY A 540 -5.32 -31.21 -0.31
N ALA A 541 -4.24 -30.97 0.44
CA ALA A 541 -3.37 -29.81 0.22
C ALA A 541 -2.54 -29.91 -1.07
N ASP A 542 -2.07 -31.10 -1.45
CA ASP A 542 -1.31 -31.31 -2.68
C ASP A 542 -2.13 -30.86 -3.90
N SER A 543 -3.35 -31.38 -4.05
CA SER A 543 -4.24 -31.03 -5.16
C SER A 543 -4.57 -29.54 -5.18
N LEU A 544 -4.78 -28.92 -4.02
CA LEU A 544 -5.06 -27.49 -3.93
C LEU A 544 -3.85 -26.65 -4.36
N LEU A 545 -2.65 -26.99 -3.90
CA LEU A 545 -1.46 -26.17 -4.06
C LEU A 545 -0.71 -26.40 -5.38
N GLN A 546 -1.05 -27.44 -6.15
CA GLN A 546 -0.48 -27.69 -7.48
C GLN A 546 -0.81 -26.58 -8.49
N GLU A 547 -2.02 -26.00 -8.40
CA GLU A 547 -2.49 -24.95 -9.33
C GLU A 547 -2.20 -23.53 -8.84
N VAL A 548 -1.70 -23.39 -7.61
CA VAL A 548 -1.45 -22.10 -6.97
C VAL A 548 -0.14 -21.49 -7.47
N GLU A 549 -0.19 -20.24 -7.92
CA GLU A 549 1.01 -19.48 -8.24
C GLU A 549 1.77 -19.19 -6.94
N ARG A 550 3.06 -19.57 -6.85
CA ARG A 550 3.93 -19.29 -5.69
C ARG A 550 3.38 -19.84 -4.35
N PRO A 551 3.24 -21.17 -4.24
CA PRO A 551 2.56 -21.80 -3.10
C PRO A 551 3.45 -21.91 -1.84
N GLU A 552 4.68 -21.38 -1.85
CA GLU A 552 5.70 -21.65 -0.81
C GLU A 552 5.22 -21.27 0.59
N ARG A 553 4.52 -20.13 0.73
CA ARG A 553 3.97 -19.68 2.03
C ARG A 553 2.84 -20.60 2.52
N ALA A 554 2.00 -21.09 1.61
CA ALA A 554 0.93 -22.02 1.93
C ALA A 554 1.50 -23.39 2.36
N TRP A 555 2.53 -23.87 1.66
CA TRP A 555 3.28 -25.07 2.04
C TRP A 555 3.93 -24.93 3.42
N PHE A 556 4.53 -23.78 3.72
CA PHE A 556 5.11 -23.52 5.05
C PHE A 556 4.04 -23.54 6.15
N THR A 557 2.88 -22.90 5.92
CA THR A 557 1.74 -22.96 6.85
C THR A 557 1.30 -24.40 7.12
N LEU A 558 1.23 -25.23 6.08
CA LEU A 558 0.87 -26.64 6.18
C LEU A 558 1.91 -27.45 6.98
N ALA A 559 3.19 -27.34 6.62
CA ALA A 559 4.27 -28.07 7.27
C ALA A 559 4.39 -27.70 8.76
N ASN A 560 4.27 -26.41 9.09
CA ASN A 560 4.25 -25.96 10.48
C ASN A 560 3.06 -26.58 11.24
N ALA A 561 1.90 -26.73 10.61
CA ALA A 561 0.73 -27.37 11.22
C ALA A 561 0.88 -28.88 11.42
N MET A 562 1.46 -29.59 10.45
CA MET A 562 1.81 -31.01 10.59
C MET A 562 2.71 -31.27 11.80
N LEU A 563 3.63 -30.34 12.10
CA LEU A 563 4.46 -30.44 13.29
C LEU A 563 3.64 -30.30 14.58
N TRP A 564 2.95 -29.18 14.78
CA TRP A 564 2.32 -28.91 16.08
C TRP A 564 1.04 -29.70 16.34
N SER A 565 0.31 -30.14 15.32
CA SER A 565 -0.91 -30.93 15.50
C SER A 565 -0.65 -32.41 15.76
N LYS A 566 0.56 -32.90 15.42
CA LYS A 566 0.95 -34.32 15.43
C LYS A 566 0.08 -35.25 14.55
N ALA A 567 -0.82 -34.71 13.74
CA ALA A 567 -1.71 -35.48 12.87
C ALA A 567 -1.05 -35.95 11.56
N ALA A 568 0.26 -35.73 11.40
CA ALA A 568 1.05 -36.26 10.31
C ALA A 568 2.42 -36.77 10.83
N PRO A 569 3.04 -37.73 10.11
CA PRO A 569 4.42 -38.14 10.36
C PRO A 569 5.36 -36.95 10.32
N ILE A 570 6.37 -36.95 11.19
CA ILE A 570 7.37 -35.89 11.26
C ILE A 570 8.15 -35.75 9.94
N ASP A 571 8.45 -36.88 9.30
CA ASP A 571 9.19 -36.96 8.04
C ASP A 571 8.46 -36.21 6.90
N SER A 572 7.12 -36.25 6.88
CA SER A 572 6.32 -35.52 5.88
C SER A 572 6.51 -34.01 6.00
N ALA A 573 6.46 -33.48 7.23
CA ALA A 573 6.68 -32.06 7.48
C ALA A 573 8.12 -31.66 7.17
N GLN A 574 9.09 -32.49 7.56
CA GLN A 574 10.51 -32.26 7.30
C GLN A 574 10.82 -32.20 5.80
N GLN A 575 10.31 -33.14 5.00
CA GLN A 575 10.51 -33.14 3.54
C GLN A 575 9.97 -31.87 2.88
N ILE A 576 8.80 -31.37 3.32
CA ILE A 576 8.25 -30.11 2.80
C ILE A 576 9.16 -28.94 3.18
N LEU A 577 9.61 -28.87 4.44
CA LEU A 577 10.51 -27.82 4.92
C LEU A 577 11.86 -27.82 4.17
N GLU A 578 12.46 -28.99 3.97
CA GLU A 578 13.72 -29.12 3.23
C GLU A 578 13.57 -28.73 1.75
N ARG A 579 12.43 -29.06 1.13
CA ARG A 579 12.10 -28.61 -0.23
C ARG A 579 11.97 -27.09 -0.29
N LEU A 580 11.26 -26.49 0.67
CA LEU A 580 11.09 -25.04 0.76
C LEU A 580 12.42 -24.32 1.03
N TYR A 581 13.28 -24.88 1.86
CA TYR A 581 14.59 -24.31 2.18
C TYR A 581 15.48 -24.15 0.93
N ARG A 582 15.36 -25.06 -0.04
CA ARG A 582 16.08 -24.95 -1.34
C ARG A 582 15.55 -23.85 -2.26
N SER A 583 14.34 -23.36 -2.02
CA SER A 583 13.73 -22.30 -2.85
C SER A 583 14.27 -20.90 -2.54
N HIS A 584 14.91 -20.71 -1.38
CA HIS A 584 15.52 -19.45 -0.94
C HIS A 584 14.63 -18.22 -1.14
N LEU A 585 13.46 -18.22 -0.49
CA LEU A 585 12.46 -17.18 -0.65
C LEU A 585 12.93 -15.82 -0.10
N SER A 586 13.52 -15.86 1.10
CA SER A 586 14.13 -14.73 1.81
C SER A 586 14.87 -15.29 3.02
N PHE A 587 15.86 -14.56 3.53
CA PHE A 587 16.60 -14.93 4.72
C PHE A 587 15.69 -15.21 5.93
N GLU A 588 14.69 -14.36 6.18
CA GLU A 588 13.74 -14.56 7.29
C GLU A 588 12.91 -15.84 7.14
N PHE A 589 12.57 -16.20 5.90
CA PHE A 589 11.85 -17.44 5.62
C PHE A 589 12.75 -18.66 5.83
N ASP A 590 14.02 -18.58 5.42
CA ASP A 590 15.02 -19.63 5.62
C ASP A 590 15.35 -19.81 7.11
N VAL A 591 15.44 -18.73 7.88
CA VAL A 591 15.55 -18.75 9.36
C VAL A 591 14.32 -19.44 9.96
N ALA A 592 13.11 -19.08 9.54
CA ALA A 592 11.90 -19.69 10.06
C ALA A 592 11.85 -21.21 9.81
N ILE A 593 12.30 -21.66 8.64
CA ILE A 593 12.43 -23.08 8.28
C ILE A 593 13.54 -23.76 9.11
N ALA A 594 14.73 -23.16 9.15
CA ALA A 594 15.87 -23.68 9.92
C ALA A 594 15.51 -23.85 11.39
N THR A 595 14.73 -22.92 11.97
CA THR A 595 14.21 -23.04 13.33
C THR A 595 13.34 -24.28 13.51
N ARG A 596 12.46 -24.63 12.56
CA ARG A 596 11.63 -25.84 12.65
C ARG A 596 12.46 -27.11 12.48
N LEU A 597 13.41 -27.11 11.54
CA LEU A 597 14.30 -28.27 11.35
C LEU A 597 15.17 -28.51 12.58
N LYS A 598 15.72 -27.45 13.19
CA LYS A 598 16.50 -27.54 14.42
C LYS A 598 15.67 -27.99 15.61
N TRP A 599 14.41 -27.56 15.68
CA TRP A 599 13.45 -28.03 16.68
C TRP A 599 13.23 -29.55 16.61
N ILE A 600 13.10 -30.08 15.39
CA ILE A 600 12.97 -31.53 15.13
C ILE A 600 14.26 -32.26 15.54
N GLU A 601 15.43 -31.74 15.13
CA GLU A 601 16.74 -32.32 15.44
C GLU A 601 16.96 -32.48 16.95
N PHE A 602 16.57 -31.49 17.76
CA PHE A 602 16.67 -31.55 19.22
C PHE A 602 15.59 -32.40 19.90
N GLY A 603 14.63 -32.96 19.15
CA GLY A 603 13.57 -33.80 19.70
C GLY A 603 12.61 -33.07 20.66
N LEU A 604 12.45 -31.74 20.50
CA LEU A 604 11.60 -30.93 21.35
C LEU A 604 10.10 -31.22 21.14
N GLU A 605 9.29 -31.00 22.18
CA GLU A 605 7.82 -31.17 22.13
C GLU A 605 7.19 -30.37 20.99
N ARG A 606 6.66 -31.06 19.97
CA ARG A 606 6.17 -30.42 18.74
C ARG A 606 4.97 -29.52 18.95
N GLU A 607 4.10 -29.81 19.92
CA GLU A 607 2.93 -28.99 20.25
C GLU A 607 3.31 -27.57 20.67
N LYS A 608 4.52 -27.39 21.21
CA LYS A 608 5.03 -26.08 21.63
C LYS A 608 5.38 -25.16 20.44
N LEU A 609 5.42 -25.68 19.21
CA LEU A 609 5.47 -24.89 17.98
C LEU A 609 4.12 -24.26 17.60
N SER A 610 3.03 -24.62 18.29
CA SER A 610 1.69 -24.13 17.97
C SER A 610 1.65 -22.61 17.91
N LEU A 611 0.94 -22.10 16.90
CA LEU A 611 0.66 -20.67 16.73
C LEU A 611 -0.36 -20.16 17.77
N LEU A 612 -0.98 -21.06 18.52
CA LEU A 612 -2.02 -20.76 19.51
C LEU A 612 -1.46 -20.48 20.90
N LEU A 613 -0.20 -20.84 21.15
CA LEU A 613 0.46 -20.55 22.41
C LEU A 613 0.88 -19.09 22.47
N THR A 614 0.59 -18.46 23.59
CA THR A 614 1.07 -17.13 23.95
C THR A 614 2.59 -17.11 24.08
N ALA A 615 3.19 -15.92 23.96
CA ALA A 615 4.63 -15.76 24.20
C ALA A 615 5.03 -16.19 25.62
N ALA A 616 4.18 -15.94 26.62
CA ALA A 616 4.41 -16.36 27.99
C ALA A 616 4.46 -17.90 28.14
N GLU A 617 3.53 -18.62 27.51
CA GLU A 617 3.50 -20.09 27.54
C GLU A 617 4.73 -20.70 26.85
N LYS A 618 5.14 -20.11 25.71
CA LYS A 618 6.36 -20.53 25.00
C LYS A 618 7.61 -20.28 25.86
N ASN A 619 7.72 -19.10 26.45
CA ASN A 619 8.85 -18.75 27.30
C ASN A 619 8.94 -19.60 28.57
N ALA A 620 7.80 -19.95 29.18
CA ALA A 620 7.77 -20.87 30.31
C ALA A 620 8.29 -22.26 29.93
N PHE A 621 7.92 -22.77 28.75
CA PHE A 621 8.47 -24.01 28.22
C PHE A 621 9.98 -23.91 27.96
N TYR A 622 10.44 -22.83 27.32
CA TYR A 622 11.86 -22.60 27.07
C TYR A 622 12.65 -22.61 28.38
N GLN A 623 12.16 -21.90 29.40
CA GLN A 623 12.83 -21.82 30.69
C GLN A 623 12.91 -23.19 31.39
N ALA A 624 11.83 -23.96 31.41
CA ALA A 624 11.81 -25.29 32.00
C ALA A 624 12.86 -26.25 31.37
N VAL A 625 13.04 -26.18 30.04
CA VAL A 625 14.06 -26.98 29.35
C VAL A 625 15.48 -26.44 29.62
N LEU A 626 15.64 -25.11 29.69
CA LEU A 626 16.94 -24.48 30.02
C LEU A 626 17.45 -24.88 31.40
N ASP A 627 16.56 -24.96 32.39
CA ASP A 627 16.88 -25.27 33.79
C ASP A 627 17.32 -26.73 33.96
N THR A 628 16.85 -27.63 33.10
CA THR A 628 17.05 -29.09 33.23
C THR A 628 18.09 -29.67 32.26
N SER A 629 18.27 -29.06 31.08
CA SER A 629 19.17 -29.56 30.06
C SER A 629 20.65 -29.37 30.42
N THR A 630 21.52 -30.26 29.94
CA THR A 630 22.99 -30.11 29.96
C THR A 630 23.57 -29.84 28.57
N ASP A 631 22.77 -29.93 27.51
CA ASP A 631 23.21 -29.68 26.13
C ASP A 631 23.33 -28.17 25.87
N HIS A 632 24.57 -27.72 25.69
CA HIS A 632 24.89 -26.31 25.44
C HIS A 632 24.31 -25.76 24.13
N LYS A 633 24.20 -26.58 23.08
CA LYS A 633 23.62 -26.14 21.80
C LYS A 633 22.12 -26.01 21.91
N LEU A 634 21.45 -26.94 22.59
CA LEU A 634 20.03 -26.82 22.89
C LEU A 634 19.74 -25.55 23.71
N LYS A 635 20.56 -25.27 24.74
CA LYS A 635 20.42 -24.03 25.52
C LYS A 635 20.60 -22.78 24.66
N SER A 636 21.58 -22.78 23.76
CA SER A 636 21.82 -21.66 22.84
C SER A 636 20.66 -21.45 21.89
N PHE A 637 20.05 -22.53 21.39
CA PHE A 637 18.87 -22.47 20.52
C PHE A 637 17.65 -21.89 21.25
N LEU A 638 17.35 -22.34 22.47
CA LEU A 638 16.22 -21.82 23.24
C LEU A 638 16.42 -20.36 23.65
N ARG A 639 17.66 -19.96 23.98
CA ARG A 639 18.01 -18.56 24.24
C ARG A 639 17.84 -17.68 23.01
N LEU A 640 18.18 -18.17 21.82
CA LEU A 640 17.88 -17.47 20.57
C LEU A 640 16.37 -17.20 20.43
N LEU A 641 15.53 -18.21 20.65
CA LEU A 641 14.07 -18.04 20.58
C LEU A 641 13.52 -17.05 21.62
N GLN A 642 14.03 -17.08 22.85
CA GLN A 642 13.69 -16.08 23.87
C GLN A 642 14.16 -14.68 23.45
N ALA A 643 15.36 -14.58 22.88
CA ALA A 643 15.95 -13.32 22.45
C ALA A 643 15.19 -12.70 21.27
N GLU A 644 14.61 -13.49 20.38
CA GLU A 644 13.77 -12.95 19.28
C GLU A 644 12.58 -12.18 19.83
N HIS A 645 11.94 -12.70 20.88
CA HIS A 645 10.82 -12.04 21.51
C HIS A 645 11.23 -10.72 22.18
N THR A 646 12.32 -10.71 22.95
CA THR A 646 12.79 -9.49 23.61
C THR A 646 13.29 -8.44 22.61
N PHE A 647 13.88 -8.89 21.50
CA PHE A 647 14.29 -8.04 20.39
C PHE A 647 13.09 -7.36 19.71
N GLU A 648 12.00 -8.09 19.46
CA GLU A 648 10.74 -7.53 18.93
C GLU A 648 10.14 -6.47 19.87
N GLN A 649 10.25 -6.67 21.19
CA GLN A 649 9.84 -5.69 22.21
C GLN A 649 10.82 -4.51 22.37
N LYS A 650 11.85 -4.43 21.52
CA LYS A 650 12.92 -3.42 21.56
C LYS A 650 13.68 -3.41 22.90
N ASP A 651 13.76 -4.55 23.58
CA ASP A 651 14.57 -4.76 24.79
C ASP A 651 15.94 -5.33 24.42
N PHE A 652 16.79 -4.46 23.86
CA PHE A 652 18.11 -4.84 23.38
C PHE A 652 19.07 -5.26 24.50
N SER A 653 18.93 -4.73 25.71
CA SER A 653 19.75 -5.14 26.85
C SER A 653 19.44 -6.58 27.24
N GLN A 654 18.17 -6.94 27.38
CA GLN A 654 17.78 -8.32 27.69
C GLN A 654 18.11 -9.29 26.55
N THR A 655 17.99 -8.84 25.30
CA THR A 655 18.43 -9.60 24.12
C THR A 655 19.91 -9.98 24.23
N LEU A 656 20.77 -9.03 24.60
CA LEU A 656 22.21 -9.26 24.76
C LEU A 656 22.54 -10.19 25.93
N GLU A 657 21.79 -10.10 27.04
CA GLU A 657 21.94 -11.03 28.17
C GLU A 657 21.63 -12.47 27.76
N LEU A 658 20.53 -12.68 27.03
CA LEU A 658 20.14 -14.00 26.54
C LEU A 658 21.15 -14.55 25.53
N LEU A 659 21.64 -13.70 24.63
CA LEU A 659 22.58 -14.10 23.59
C LEU A 659 24.03 -14.11 24.07
N GLY A 660 24.39 -13.61 25.26
CA GLY A 660 25.79 -13.42 25.67
C GLY A 660 26.63 -14.69 25.57
N ASP A 661 26.11 -15.80 26.11
CA ASP A 661 26.79 -17.11 26.14
C ASP A 661 26.33 -18.09 25.05
N ALA A 662 25.54 -17.64 24.07
CA ALA A 662 25.03 -18.53 23.03
C ALA A 662 26.16 -19.01 22.11
N GLN A 663 26.36 -20.33 22.06
CA GLN A 663 27.34 -20.97 21.18
C GLN A 663 26.77 -21.16 19.76
N PRO A 664 27.63 -21.25 18.73
CA PRO A 664 27.19 -21.57 17.37
C PRO A 664 26.38 -22.88 17.31
N LEU A 665 25.25 -22.83 16.62
CA LEU A 665 24.34 -23.94 16.41
C LEU A 665 24.80 -24.86 15.26
N ASN A 666 25.83 -24.46 14.52
CA ASN A 666 26.28 -25.07 13.27
C ASN A 666 25.16 -25.13 12.23
N GLN A 667 24.37 -24.06 12.17
CA GLN A 667 23.29 -23.89 11.20
C GLN A 667 23.36 -22.45 10.70
N ARG A 668 23.89 -22.28 9.48
CA ARG A 668 24.33 -20.98 8.94
C ARG A 668 23.32 -19.85 9.11
N ASP A 669 22.02 -20.11 8.88
CA ASP A 669 20.96 -19.09 8.96
C ASP A 669 20.73 -18.64 10.40
N LEU A 670 20.70 -19.58 11.34
CA LEU A 670 20.50 -19.30 12.77
C LEU A 670 21.73 -18.65 13.39
N ASP A 671 22.93 -19.05 12.96
CA ASP A 671 24.18 -18.46 13.40
C ASP A 671 24.30 -17.01 12.92
N LEU A 672 24.00 -16.75 11.63
CA LEU A 672 23.97 -15.38 11.10
C LEU A 672 22.88 -14.54 11.77
N ARG A 673 21.67 -15.09 11.96
CA ARG A 673 20.57 -14.41 12.66
C ARG A 673 20.99 -13.99 14.08
N THR A 674 21.63 -14.89 14.81
CA THR A 674 22.11 -14.65 16.17
C THR A 674 23.12 -13.50 16.20
N GLU A 675 24.11 -13.51 15.31
CA GLU A 675 25.11 -12.43 15.25
C GLU A 675 24.52 -11.10 14.76
N MET A 676 23.55 -11.12 13.84
CA MET A 676 22.84 -9.91 13.41
C MET A 676 22.03 -9.29 14.57
N MET A 677 21.35 -10.11 15.38
CA MET A 677 20.64 -9.62 16.57
C MET A 677 21.60 -9.05 17.62
N ARG A 678 22.76 -9.70 17.85
CA ARG A 678 23.81 -9.16 18.72
C ARG A 678 24.31 -7.82 18.20
N LEU A 679 24.68 -7.75 16.92
CA LEU A 679 25.14 -6.52 16.26
C LEU A 679 24.14 -5.38 16.47
N GLN A 680 22.88 -5.58 16.07
CA GLN A 680 21.85 -4.54 16.20
C GLN A 680 21.62 -4.16 17.66
N SER A 681 21.59 -5.12 18.59
CA SER A 681 21.40 -4.81 20.00
C SER A 681 22.58 -4.04 20.61
N TRP A 682 23.82 -4.32 20.21
CA TRP A 682 24.99 -3.52 20.61
C TRP A 682 24.92 -2.09 20.08
N LEU A 683 24.53 -1.91 18.82
CA LEU A 683 24.33 -0.61 18.20
C LEU A 683 23.24 0.20 18.94
N TRP A 684 22.10 -0.42 19.22
CA TRP A 684 21.00 0.20 19.97
C TRP A 684 21.33 0.46 21.44
N THR A 685 22.26 -0.28 22.04
CA THR A 685 22.76 0.01 23.41
C THR A 685 23.99 0.92 23.43
N GLY A 686 24.47 1.39 22.27
CA GLY A 686 25.58 2.33 22.14
C GLY A 686 26.97 1.73 22.36
N ARG A 687 27.11 0.40 22.34
CA ARG A 687 28.39 -0.30 22.56
C ARG A 687 29.09 -0.62 21.24
N ILE A 688 29.67 0.41 20.62
CA ILE A 688 30.24 0.31 19.26
C ILE A 688 31.38 -0.70 19.15
N ASP A 689 32.29 -0.79 20.12
CA ASP A 689 33.39 -1.77 20.05
C ASP A 689 32.87 -3.22 19.97
N SER A 690 31.86 -3.53 20.78
CA SER A 690 31.19 -4.85 20.74
C SER A 690 30.42 -5.06 19.44
N ALA A 691 29.78 -4.01 18.92
CA ALA A 691 29.10 -4.05 17.63
C ALA A 691 30.08 -4.36 16.48
N MET A 692 31.27 -3.73 16.46
CA MET A 692 32.30 -4.00 15.44
C MET A 692 32.74 -5.46 15.46
N VAL A 693 32.93 -6.06 16.64
CA VAL A 693 33.27 -7.49 16.76
C VAL A 693 32.15 -8.38 16.20
N SER A 694 30.89 -8.12 16.55
CA SER A 694 29.76 -8.89 15.99
C SER A 694 29.57 -8.67 14.50
N ALA A 695 29.85 -7.46 13.98
CA ALA A 695 29.79 -7.20 12.54
C ALA A 695 30.84 -8.01 11.76
N GLU A 696 32.08 -8.09 12.24
CA GLU A 696 33.10 -8.91 11.57
C GLU A 696 32.74 -10.40 11.59
N ARG A 697 32.17 -10.90 12.69
CA ARG A 697 31.64 -12.28 12.75
C ARG A 697 30.47 -12.48 11.78
N ALA A 698 29.53 -11.54 11.73
CA ALA A 698 28.40 -11.61 10.80
C ALA A 698 28.88 -11.58 9.34
N LYS A 699 29.89 -10.78 8.99
CA LYS A 699 30.51 -10.77 7.66
C LYS A 699 31.19 -12.09 7.33
N GLN A 700 31.87 -12.71 8.29
CA GLN A 700 32.47 -14.05 8.12
C GLN A 700 31.39 -15.10 7.81
N LEU A 701 30.29 -15.10 8.56
CA LEU A 701 29.15 -15.99 8.32
C LEU A 701 28.48 -15.70 6.97
N ALA A 702 28.39 -14.43 6.56
CA ALA A 702 27.79 -14.02 5.29
C ALA A 702 28.48 -14.62 4.06
N PHE A 703 29.77 -14.99 4.12
CA PHE A 703 30.46 -15.67 3.02
C PHE A 703 29.91 -17.07 2.71
N GLN A 704 29.13 -17.66 3.61
CA GLN A 704 28.48 -18.96 3.40
C GLN A 704 27.21 -18.86 2.53
N PHE A 705 26.85 -17.66 2.07
CA PHE A 705 25.64 -17.37 1.31
C PHE A 705 25.97 -16.86 -0.10
N ALA A 706 25.15 -17.23 -1.08
CA ALA A 706 25.31 -16.76 -2.45
C ALA A 706 25.19 -15.22 -2.56
N ASN A 707 24.35 -14.61 -1.73
CA ASN A 707 24.18 -13.17 -1.61
C ASN A 707 25.09 -12.51 -0.56
N SER A 708 26.31 -13.03 -0.40
CA SER A 708 27.29 -12.51 0.56
C SER A 708 27.58 -11.02 0.39
N LYS A 709 27.57 -10.51 -0.85
CA LYS A 709 27.78 -9.09 -1.16
C LYS A 709 26.69 -8.22 -0.53
N ALA A 710 25.42 -8.53 -0.77
CA ALA A 710 24.28 -7.79 -0.23
C ALA A 710 24.31 -7.76 1.31
N LYS A 711 24.54 -8.92 1.94
CA LYS A 711 24.63 -9.06 3.40
C LYS A 711 25.75 -8.19 4.01
N ARG A 712 26.94 -8.19 3.41
CA ARG A 712 28.06 -7.35 3.89
C ARG A 712 27.76 -5.86 3.73
N VAL A 713 27.19 -5.44 2.60
CA VAL A 713 26.78 -4.05 2.38
C VAL A 713 25.76 -3.59 3.41
N TYR A 714 24.79 -4.44 3.76
CA TYR A 714 23.83 -4.15 4.82
C TYR A 714 24.49 -4.01 6.20
N ILE A 715 25.40 -4.92 6.56
CA ILE A 715 26.16 -4.86 7.83
C ILE A 715 26.98 -3.57 7.91
N ASP A 716 27.69 -3.21 6.85
CA ASP A 716 28.48 -1.98 6.78
C ASP A 716 27.60 -0.73 6.89
N HIS A 717 26.43 -0.74 6.26
CA HIS A 717 25.45 0.34 6.37
C HIS A 717 24.99 0.55 7.82
N LEU A 718 24.61 -0.53 8.53
CA LEU A 718 24.19 -0.45 9.94
C LEU A 718 25.28 0.14 10.84
N LEU A 719 26.52 -0.31 10.67
CA LEU A 719 27.67 0.19 11.41
C LEU A 719 27.91 1.67 11.14
N ASN A 720 27.99 2.07 9.86
CA ASN A 720 28.29 3.45 9.47
C ASN A 720 27.24 4.42 10.03
N MET A 721 25.96 4.09 9.88
CA MET A 721 24.85 4.91 10.36
C MET A 721 24.94 5.19 11.87
N HIS A 722 25.22 4.16 12.68
CA HIS A 722 25.29 4.31 14.13
C HIS A 722 26.58 4.93 14.64
N SER A 723 27.74 4.56 14.06
CA SER A 723 29.04 5.12 14.48
C SER A 723 29.07 6.63 14.25
N GLN A 724 28.61 7.08 13.09
CA GLN A 724 28.58 8.51 12.74
C GLN A 724 27.58 9.29 13.60
N TYR A 725 26.42 8.71 13.89
CA TYR A 725 25.45 9.33 14.79
C TYR A 725 26.02 9.56 16.19
N LEU A 726 26.78 8.60 16.73
CA LEU A 726 27.40 8.75 18.05
C LEU A 726 28.54 9.77 18.06
N GLU A 727 29.27 9.91 16.95
CA GLU A 727 30.23 11.00 16.79
C GLU A 727 29.53 12.37 16.77
N PHE A 728 28.43 12.49 16.01
CA PHE A 728 27.62 13.71 15.96
C PHE A 728 27.00 14.05 17.31
N ALA A 729 26.43 13.06 18.03
CA ALA A 729 25.82 13.29 19.34
C ALA A 729 26.82 13.65 20.46
N ARG A 730 28.12 13.42 20.24
CA ARG A 730 29.19 13.81 21.17
C ARG A 730 29.72 15.23 20.92
N GLN A 731 29.53 15.76 19.71
CA GLN A 731 29.87 17.14 19.32
C GLN A 731 28.76 18.08 19.78
#